data_AF-A0A532UUR1-F1
#
_entry.id   AF-A0A532UUR1-F1
#
_cell.length_a   1.000
_cell.length_b   1.000
_cell.length_c   1.000
_cell.angle_alpha   90.00
_cell.angle_beta   90.00
_cell.angle_gamma   90.00
#
_symmetry.space_group_name_H-M   'P 1'
#
loop_
_entity.id
_entity.type
_entity.pdbx_description
1 polymer ?
#
loop_
_entity_poly.entity_id
_entity_poly.type
_entity_poly.pdbx_seq_one_letter_code
_entity_poly.pdbx_strand_id
1 'polypeptide(L)'
;MSRRQNRPAFFATSALLVSALCIVAAAKTIYVDYDATGTNNGTSWTNAYVYLQDALADADTGDKPVEIRIAQGIYKPDQGSSQTPGDSRVSFRLINDVTIRGGYVGLDKPDPNDRDIKTYETILSGDLSGNDVYVNDACDLLDEPTRFDNSWNVVDGSNTDATAVLDGFTITGGHITIVALGGPAGGAGILVYSGSPTLFDCTFTGNATSQVGGGMYNRDNSHPTLVNCTFAGNYANSGGGMCNMPGFLSSEGSDPILINCTFDNNCARQLGGGMYNFRSNPTLTDCTFSRNRIVGPYSRSRVSLTGVGGGIYNNNSNSMLTDCTFIENSAGGGGGICNDSDSSLTLSNCKFVGNSASQAGAGLLNPEDSTLTLTNCRFINNTVTGIGGGVWNGSTNATLVDCVFSGNSAHDGQIPYVSEIIPGSGGGMIAGGTPTLIRCTFRSNYATNGAGIIGGGELAECTFVGNSASKDGGAIHTIGEPIITNCTFSGNSANRGGGIFFTWGAKMTMANCTFAGNSASTGNALASDPHLPSLPGYFQLTNCILWDGEDAIFDPDPYALRSAITYSNIQGGWPGEGNININPNFADPGYWADANDPNIAVEPNDPNAVWVDGDYHLKSEAGRWNPNSESWVKDDVTSPCIDAGDPNSDWTSETWPHGGRINMGAYGGTREASMSTQPQEMTLPSVAYIHEREVEAAESYQSLLVSYGCLTTLIGLDDVVTTPLDSYDLVIVGHDTGMLSSWGESDSVAAIDNSGKPILGLGEGGYAFFGKLDLEIGWPNGMHGSRDSIEVIDPNNSLFSVPYAIDVPDDRVLQLYTETEHVDLHLWPMPETVTALGKQVESHGYYPLALEHDRYVLWGFTASPDNMTQLGKDLFINVVIRTANAAW
;
A
#
# COMPACT_ATOMS: atom_id res chain seq x y z
N MET A 1 -7.39 -18.74 14.29
CA MET A 1 -7.02 -18.00 15.51
C MET A 1 -5.98 -16.95 15.12
N SER A 2 -6.05 -15.80 15.79
CA SER A 2 -5.50 -14.46 15.47
C SER A 2 -4.22 -14.32 14.62
N ARG A 3 -4.37 -13.74 13.42
CA ARG A 3 -3.39 -12.80 12.82
C ARG A 3 -3.85 -11.37 13.13
N ARG A 4 -3.50 -10.90 14.33
CA ARG A 4 -3.59 -9.48 14.73
C ARG A 4 -2.26 -9.18 15.42
N GLN A 5 -1.22 -8.92 14.66
CA GLN A 5 -0.01 -8.23 15.13
C GLN A 5 0.83 -7.90 13.90
N ASN A 6 1.47 -6.73 13.95
CA ASN A 6 2.25 -6.05 12.90
C ASN A 6 1.45 -5.05 12.06
N ARG A 7 1.03 -3.96 12.70
CA ARG A 7 0.75 -2.66 12.06
C ARG A 7 2.04 -1.83 12.17
N PRO A 8 2.61 -1.26 11.08
CA PRO A 8 3.88 -0.54 11.13
C PRO A 8 3.74 0.83 11.83
N ALA A 9 4.89 1.38 12.23
CA ALA A 9 5.11 2.47 13.18
C ALA A 9 4.50 3.86 12.87
N PHE A 10 3.59 3.98 11.90
CA PHE A 10 2.85 5.22 11.62
C PHE A 10 1.71 5.49 12.62
N PHE A 11 1.22 4.45 13.31
CA PHE A 11 0.20 4.61 14.37
C PHE A 11 0.68 5.45 15.55
N ALA A 12 1.99 5.53 15.79
CA ALA A 12 2.53 6.23 16.95
C ALA A 12 2.39 7.76 16.81
N THR A 13 2.66 8.35 15.64
CA THR A 13 2.73 9.81 15.49
C THR A 13 1.35 10.48 15.48
N SER A 14 0.32 9.84 14.93
CA SER A 14 -1.06 10.37 14.91
C SER A 14 -1.76 10.18 16.27
N ALA A 15 -1.57 9.03 16.92
CA ALA A 15 -2.16 8.76 18.24
C ALA A 15 -1.49 9.57 19.37
N LEU A 16 -0.17 9.85 19.26
CA LEU A 16 0.55 10.72 20.19
C LEU A 16 0.02 12.17 20.15
N LEU A 17 -0.35 12.70 18.97
CA LEU A 17 -0.96 14.02 18.84
C LEU A 17 -2.36 14.09 19.48
N VAL A 18 -3.17 13.04 19.33
CA VAL A 18 -4.53 12.96 19.89
C VAL A 18 -4.53 12.80 21.41
N SER A 19 -3.54 12.10 21.98
CA SER A 19 -3.38 11.98 23.44
C SER A 19 -2.94 13.28 24.12
N ALA A 20 -2.22 14.16 23.41
CA ALA A 20 -1.67 15.40 23.95
C ALA A 20 -2.73 16.52 24.10
N LEU A 21 -3.82 16.48 23.32
CA LEU A 21 -4.93 17.46 23.40
C LEU A 21 -5.90 17.20 24.56
N CYS A 22 -5.88 16.01 25.19
CA CYS A 22 -6.83 15.62 26.24
C CYS A 22 -6.36 15.87 27.68
N ILE A 23 -5.18 16.47 27.91
CA ILE A 23 -4.59 16.60 29.26
C ILE A 23 -4.24 18.05 29.60
N VAL A 24 -5.20 18.96 29.47
CA VAL A 24 -5.17 20.22 30.23
C VAL A 24 -6.21 20.13 31.32
N ALA A 25 -5.78 20.23 32.59
CA ALA A 25 -6.71 20.24 33.71
C ALA A 25 -7.63 21.46 33.60
N ALA A 26 -8.94 21.24 33.56
CA ALA A 26 -9.93 22.31 33.47
C ALA A 26 -9.82 23.23 34.70
N ALA A 27 -9.84 24.55 34.48
CA ALA A 27 -9.89 25.54 35.54
C ALA A 27 -11.29 25.60 36.18
N LYS A 28 -12.33 25.24 35.44
CA LYS A 28 -13.74 25.22 35.87
C LYS A 28 -14.49 24.06 35.23
N THR A 29 -15.34 23.38 36.02
CA THR A 29 -16.30 22.38 35.53
C THR A 29 -17.71 22.92 35.67
N ILE A 30 -18.50 22.83 34.61
CA ILE A 30 -19.93 23.21 34.54
C ILE A 30 -20.75 21.95 34.28
N TYR A 31 -21.85 21.79 34.99
CA TYR A 31 -22.77 20.65 34.84
C TYR A 31 -24.06 21.08 34.14
N VAL A 32 -24.56 20.25 33.23
CA VAL A 32 -25.81 20.43 32.49
C VAL A 32 -26.66 19.17 32.62
N ASP A 33 -27.90 19.34 33.05
CA ASP A 33 -28.85 18.25 33.25
C ASP A 33 -30.28 18.79 33.19
N TYR A 34 -31.07 18.30 32.22
CA TYR A 34 -32.46 18.71 32.04
C TYR A 34 -33.33 18.39 33.26
N ASP A 35 -32.98 17.36 34.04
CA ASP A 35 -33.72 16.92 35.22
C ASP A 35 -33.30 17.67 36.50
N ALA A 36 -32.34 18.61 36.42
CA ALA A 36 -31.86 19.35 37.57
C ALA A 36 -32.94 20.24 38.21
N THR A 37 -33.12 20.12 39.53
CA THR A 37 -34.12 20.89 40.29
C THR A 37 -33.53 21.94 41.23
N GLY A 38 -32.20 22.10 41.25
CA GLY A 38 -31.50 23.00 42.16
C GLY A 38 -31.45 24.45 41.69
N THR A 39 -30.34 25.14 41.98
CA THR A 39 -30.22 26.59 41.74
C THR A 39 -29.94 27.01 40.29
N ASN A 40 -29.86 26.05 39.35
CA ASN A 40 -29.61 26.30 37.92
C ASN A 40 -28.39 27.21 37.65
N ASN A 41 -27.23 26.84 38.22
CA ASN A 41 -25.99 27.63 38.15
C ASN A 41 -24.75 26.82 37.75
N GLY A 42 -24.92 25.57 37.32
CA GLY A 42 -23.85 24.73 36.78
C GLY A 42 -22.81 24.23 37.77
N THR A 43 -22.94 24.49 39.08
CA THR A 43 -21.85 24.20 40.07
C THR A 43 -21.75 22.73 40.51
N SER A 44 -22.78 21.93 40.28
CA SER A 44 -22.86 20.49 40.61
C SER A 44 -24.02 19.87 39.85
N TRP A 45 -24.12 18.54 39.77
CA TRP A 45 -25.28 17.85 39.17
C TRP A 45 -26.64 18.31 39.74
N THR A 46 -26.74 18.52 41.06
CA THR A 46 -27.99 19.04 41.67
C THR A 46 -28.32 20.46 41.23
N ASN A 47 -27.30 21.30 41.04
CA ASN A 47 -27.45 22.70 40.65
C ASN A 47 -27.12 22.93 39.17
N ALA A 48 -27.14 21.88 38.35
CA ALA A 48 -26.76 21.93 36.95
C ALA A 48 -27.65 22.90 36.17
N TYR A 49 -27.14 23.43 35.07
CA TYR A 49 -27.97 24.17 34.14
C TYR A 49 -28.96 23.21 33.46
N VAL A 50 -30.24 23.59 33.40
CA VAL A 50 -31.28 22.82 32.70
C VAL A 50 -31.12 22.92 31.18
N TYR A 51 -30.65 24.07 30.69
CA TYR A 51 -30.43 24.33 29.27
C TYR A 51 -28.95 24.53 28.97
N LEU A 52 -28.46 23.84 27.93
CA LEU A 52 -27.07 23.92 27.50
C LEU A 52 -26.67 25.35 27.08
N GLN A 53 -27.58 26.16 26.53
CA GLN A 53 -27.24 27.54 26.16
C GLN A 53 -26.86 28.41 27.35
N ASP A 54 -27.46 28.18 28.52
CA ASP A 54 -27.10 28.94 29.73
C ASP A 54 -25.69 28.53 30.21
N ALA A 55 -25.33 27.25 30.10
CA ALA A 55 -23.99 26.75 30.41
C ALA A 55 -22.94 27.26 29.42
N LEU A 56 -23.26 27.33 28.12
CA LEU A 56 -22.37 27.91 27.11
C LEU A 56 -22.12 29.40 27.36
N ALA A 57 -23.14 30.16 27.76
CA ALA A 57 -22.99 31.56 28.13
C ALA A 57 -22.10 31.77 29.38
N ASP A 58 -22.23 30.89 30.38
CA ASP A 58 -21.35 30.89 31.57
C ASP A 58 -19.91 30.47 31.20
N ALA A 59 -19.75 29.50 30.32
CA ALA A 59 -18.43 29.08 29.84
C ALA A 59 -17.74 30.20 29.05
N ASP A 60 -18.46 30.96 28.21
CA ASP A 60 -17.91 32.02 27.36
C ASP A 60 -17.36 33.21 28.17
N THR A 61 -17.97 33.48 29.33
CA THR A 61 -17.61 34.62 30.20
C THR A 61 -16.67 34.25 31.37
N GLY A 62 -16.45 32.95 31.61
CA GLY A 62 -15.65 32.44 32.72
C GLY A 62 -14.15 32.24 32.42
N ASP A 63 -13.39 31.92 33.47
CA ASP A 63 -11.97 31.57 33.36
C ASP A 63 -11.80 30.27 32.55
N LYS A 64 -10.90 30.32 31.55
CA LYS A 64 -10.55 29.20 30.67
C LYS A 64 -9.32 28.45 31.20
N PRO A 65 -9.16 27.14 30.93
CA PRO A 65 -10.07 26.26 30.17
C PRO A 65 -11.26 25.78 30.99
N VAL A 66 -12.40 25.52 30.32
CA VAL A 66 -13.66 25.06 30.92
C VAL A 66 -14.01 23.66 30.42
N GLU A 67 -14.49 22.80 31.32
CA GLU A 67 -15.17 21.55 30.96
C GLU A 67 -16.67 21.67 31.25
N ILE A 68 -17.51 21.38 30.25
CA ILE A 68 -18.96 21.25 30.42
C ILE A 68 -19.32 19.75 30.36
N ARG A 69 -19.90 19.22 31.43
CA ARG A 69 -20.39 17.83 31.53
C ARG A 69 -21.90 17.80 31.39
N ILE A 70 -22.39 16.99 30.46
CA ILE A 70 -23.81 16.97 30.09
C ILE A 70 -24.39 15.58 30.34
N ALA A 71 -25.47 15.53 31.13
CA ALA A 71 -26.24 14.31 31.36
C ALA A 71 -26.93 13.83 30.08
N GLN A 72 -27.26 12.54 30.02
CA GLN A 72 -28.13 11.97 29.00
C GLN A 72 -29.42 12.79 28.82
N GLY A 73 -29.93 12.84 27.60
CA GLY A 73 -31.13 13.61 27.29
C GLY A 73 -31.07 14.31 25.95
N ILE A 74 -32.14 15.04 25.63
CA ILE A 74 -32.31 15.79 24.38
C ILE A 74 -32.24 17.28 24.68
N TYR A 75 -31.28 17.97 24.07
CA TYR A 75 -31.04 19.39 24.24
C TYR A 75 -31.28 20.12 22.92
N LYS A 76 -32.08 21.19 22.96
CA LYS A 76 -32.47 21.98 21.78
C LYS A 76 -31.86 23.38 21.85
N PRO A 77 -31.35 23.94 20.73
CA PRO A 77 -30.59 25.18 20.76
C PRO A 77 -31.44 26.43 21.02
N ASP A 78 -32.76 26.35 20.83
CA ASP A 78 -33.73 27.43 21.06
C ASP A 78 -34.16 27.59 22.53
N GLN A 79 -33.57 26.81 23.44
CA GLN A 79 -33.87 26.82 24.87
C GLN A 79 -32.77 27.51 25.68
N GLY A 80 -33.17 28.33 26.65
CA GLY A 80 -32.27 29.09 27.52
C GLY A 80 -32.77 30.50 27.78
N SER A 81 -32.18 31.16 28.76
CA SER A 81 -32.60 32.51 29.18
C SER A 81 -32.42 33.58 28.09
N SER A 82 -31.48 33.38 27.17
CA SER A 82 -31.15 34.29 26.07
C SER A 82 -31.76 33.89 24.72
N GLN A 83 -32.57 32.83 24.67
CA GLN A 83 -33.08 32.27 23.42
C GLN A 83 -34.56 32.58 23.19
N THR A 84 -34.96 32.58 21.93
CA THR A 84 -36.37 32.67 21.50
C THR A 84 -36.82 31.28 21.07
N PRO A 85 -37.79 30.65 21.76
CA PRO A 85 -38.31 29.33 21.37
C PRO A 85 -38.82 29.31 19.92
N GLY A 86 -38.45 28.28 19.17
CA GLY A 86 -38.76 28.11 17.75
C GLY A 86 -37.93 28.96 16.78
N ASP A 87 -36.87 29.66 17.23
CA ASP A 87 -35.96 30.35 16.30
C ASP A 87 -34.98 29.36 15.66
N SER A 88 -35.27 28.98 14.41
CA SER A 88 -34.48 28.04 13.61
C SER A 88 -33.05 28.50 13.31
N ARG A 89 -32.69 29.76 13.60
CA ARG A 89 -31.35 30.31 13.33
C ARG A 89 -30.37 30.10 14.48
N VAL A 90 -30.84 29.57 15.60
CA VAL A 90 -30.04 29.36 16.79
C VAL A 90 -29.35 27.99 16.73
N SER A 91 -28.08 27.98 17.14
CA SER A 91 -27.21 26.79 17.18
C SER A 91 -26.45 26.74 18.51
N PHE A 92 -25.95 25.56 18.87
CA PHE A 92 -24.96 25.43 19.95
C PHE A 92 -23.59 25.82 19.42
N ARG A 93 -23.02 26.91 19.92
CA ARG A 93 -21.71 27.41 19.46
C ARG A 93 -20.56 26.77 20.25
N LEU A 94 -19.57 26.23 19.55
CA LEU A 94 -18.31 25.79 20.14
C LEU A 94 -17.43 27.00 20.49
N ILE A 95 -16.64 26.88 21.56
CA ILE A 95 -15.86 27.98 22.12
C ILE A 95 -14.43 27.48 22.38
N ASN A 96 -13.42 28.28 22.03
CA ASN A 96 -12.03 27.95 22.34
C ASN A 96 -11.82 27.78 23.84
N ASP A 97 -10.93 26.86 24.18
CA ASP A 97 -10.63 26.41 25.53
C ASP A 97 -11.86 25.88 26.29
N VAL A 98 -12.87 25.39 25.58
CA VAL A 98 -14.03 24.71 26.17
C VAL A 98 -14.13 23.29 25.62
N THR A 99 -14.13 22.33 26.55
CA THR A 99 -14.45 20.94 26.27
C THR A 99 -15.88 20.65 26.69
N ILE A 100 -16.72 20.26 25.75
CA ILE A 100 -18.11 19.86 25.98
C ILE A 100 -18.18 18.34 25.88
N ARG A 101 -18.59 17.66 26.96
CA ARG A 101 -18.65 16.20 27.06
C ARG A 101 -20.06 15.71 27.37
N GLY A 102 -20.61 14.88 26.49
CA GLY A 102 -21.84 14.12 26.69
C GLY A 102 -21.55 12.71 27.20
N GLY A 103 -22.60 11.92 27.39
CA GLY A 103 -22.50 10.52 27.81
C GLY A 103 -22.53 10.31 29.32
N TYR A 104 -22.85 11.33 30.12
CA TYR A 104 -22.94 11.19 31.57
C TYR A 104 -24.32 10.72 32.00
N VAL A 105 -24.38 9.91 33.04
CA VAL A 105 -25.68 9.43 33.53
C VAL A 105 -26.54 10.56 34.14
N GLY A 106 -25.92 11.56 34.76
CA GLY A 106 -26.60 12.71 35.35
C GLY A 106 -27.15 12.47 36.76
N LEU A 107 -28.03 13.38 37.19
CA LEU A 107 -28.70 13.37 38.50
C LEU A 107 -29.49 12.05 38.71
N ASP A 108 -29.86 11.76 39.96
CA ASP A 108 -30.68 10.61 40.37
C ASP A 108 -30.05 9.21 40.19
N LYS A 109 -28.71 9.14 40.12
CA LYS A 109 -27.96 7.88 40.03
C LYS A 109 -26.87 7.77 41.11
N PRO A 110 -26.43 6.54 41.45
CA PRO A 110 -25.44 6.32 42.50
C PRO A 110 -24.11 7.04 42.26
N ASP A 111 -23.67 7.10 41.00
CA ASP A 111 -22.54 7.92 40.56
C ASP A 111 -22.95 8.77 39.35
N PRO A 112 -23.33 10.04 39.57
CA PRO A 112 -23.69 10.96 38.49
C PRO A 112 -22.57 11.24 37.47
N ASN A 113 -21.31 10.94 37.79
CA ASN A 113 -20.18 11.09 36.88
C ASN A 113 -19.89 9.83 36.06
N ASP A 114 -20.65 8.74 36.22
CA ASP A 114 -20.51 7.57 35.37
C ASP A 114 -20.76 7.97 33.91
N ARG A 115 -19.80 7.65 33.04
CA ARG A 115 -19.78 8.08 31.64
C ARG A 115 -19.68 6.89 30.70
N ASP A 116 -20.70 6.72 29.89
CA ASP A 116 -20.78 5.75 28.80
C ASP A 116 -21.66 6.35 27.70
N ILE A 117 -21.02 6.78 26.61
CA ILE A 117 -21.68 7.46 25.49
C ILE A 117 -22.73 6.59 24.78
N LYS A 118 -22.66 5.26 24.90
CA LYS A 118 -23.65 4.34 24.30
C LYS A 118 -24.85 4.12 25.21
N THR A 119 -24.61 4.08 26.52
CA THR A 119 -25.66 3.81 27.52
C THR A 119 -26.42 5.08 27.90
N TYR A 120 -25.72 6.21 27.97
CA TYR A 120 -26.24 7.48 28.48
C TYR A 120 -26.25 8.53 27.36
N GLU A 121 -26.96 8.25 26.27
CA GLU A 121 -26.94 9.06 25.06
C GLU A 121 -27.30 10.53 25.33
N THR A 122 -26.46 11.44 24.86
CA THR A 122 -26.69 12.89 24.90
C THR A 122 -26.91 13.40 23.49
N ILE A 123 -28.10 13.93 23.23
CA ILE A 123 -28.56 14.31 21.89
C ILE A 123 -28.66 15.84 21.80
N LEU A 124 -27.92 16.44 20.85
CA LEU A 124 -28.14 17.80 20.39
C LEU A 124 -29.11 17.73 19.20
N SER A 125 -30.33 18.22 19.39
CA SER A 125 -31.40 18.08 18.40
C SER A 125 -31.83 19.43 17.82
N GLY A 126 -31.86 19.49 16.48
CA GLY A 126 -32.47 20.57 15.73
C GLY A 126 -33.99 20.45 15.56
N ASP A 127 -34.61 19.33 15.95
CA ASP A 127 -36.08 19.17 15.95
C ASP A 127 -36.70 20.03 17.06
N LEU A 128 -37.05 21.27 16.74
CA LEU A 128 -37.47 22.26 17.72
C LEU A 128 -38.85 21.93 18.29
N SER A 129 -39.80 21.50 17.45
CA SER A 129 -41.16 21.14 17.87
C SER A 129 -41.30 19.72 18.42
N GLY A 130 -40.32 18.83 18.23
CA GLY A 130 -40.40 17.43 18.65
C GLY A 130 -41.36 16.61 17.79
N ASN A 131 -41.53 16.98 16.53
CA ASN A 131 -42.56 16.47 15.61
C ASN A 131 -41.98 15.72 14.40
N ASP A 132 -40.64 15.63 14.27
CA ASP A 132 -39.97 14.97 13.16
C ASP A 132 -40.46 13.52 12.97
N VAL A 133 -40.93 13.20 11.76
CA VAL A 133 -41.30 11.83 11.39
C VAL A 133 -40.08 11.04 10.94
N TYR A 134 -39.99 9.78 11.37
CA TYR A 134 -38.93 8.88 10.93
C TYR A 134 -38.96 8.63 9.42
N VAL A 135 -37.80 8.81 8.78
CA VAL A 135 -37.59 8.55 7.35
C VAL A 135 -36.68 7.33 7.19
N ASN A 136 -37.17 6.31 6.47
CA ASN A 136 -36.41 5.07 6.22
C ASN A 136 -35.21 5.31 5.30
N ASP A 137 -35.35 6.24 4.36
CA ASP A 137 -34.40 6.51 3.30
C ASP A 137 -33.84 7.93 3.44
N ALA A 138 -32.52 8.05 3.61
CA ALA A 138 -31.87 9.35 3.74
C ALA A 138 -32.15 10.27 2.54
N CYS A 139 -32.42 9.72 1.35
CA CYS A 139 -32.73 10.52 0.16
C CYS A 139 -34.08 11.24 0.22
N ASP A 140 -35.00 10.76 1.06
CA ASP A 140 -36.33 11.37 1.23
C ASP A 140 -36.36 12.39 2.38
N LEU A 141 -35.24 12.55 3.10
CA LEU A 141 -35.15 13.32 4.33
C LEU A 141 -35.39 14.83 4.11
N LEU A 142 -34.99 15.39 2.96
CA LEU A 142 -35.17 16.81 2.68
C LEU A 142 -36.64 17.22 2.58
N ASP A 143 -37.46 16.34 2.00
CA ASP A 143 -38.85 16.62 1.63
C ASP A 143 -39.85 16.24 2.74
N GLU A 144 -39.36 15.79 3.90
CA GLU A 144 -40.20 15.45 5.05
C GLU A 144 -40.87 16.73 5.62
N PRO A 145 -42.21 16.79 5.69
CA PRO A 145 -42.96 18.03 5.95
C PRO A 145 -42.92 18.54 7.39
N THR A 146 -42.47 17.76 8.37
CA THR A 146 -42.39 18.19 9.78
C THR A 146 -41.08 18.89 10.14
N ARG A 147 -40.05 18.81 9.29
CA ARG A 147 -38.71 19.39 9.57
C ARG A 147 -38.57 20.90 9.36
N PHE A 148 -39.60 21.58 8.86
CA PHE A 148 -39.48 22.99 8.44
C PHE A 148 -39.29 23.97 9.60
N ASP A 149 -39.63 23.57 10.83
CA ASP A 149 -39.35 24.34 12.03
C ASP A 149 -37.97 24.07 12.65
N ASN A 150 -37.22 23.11 12.11
CA ASN A 150 -35.96 22.69 12.68
C ASN A 150 -34.87 23.75 12.58
N SER A 151 -33.88 23.66 13.47
CA SER A 151 -32.65 24.45 13.37
C SER A 151 -31.95 24.26 12.04
N TRP A 152 -31.43 25.37 11.49
CA TRP A 152 -30.64 25.37 10.27
C TRP A 152 -29.35 24.58 10.47
N ASN A 153 -28.59 24.94 11.50
CA ASN A 153 -27.40 24.23 11.95
C ASN A 153 -27.64 23.85 13.41
N VAL A 154 -27.42 22.60 13.79
CA VAL A 154 -27.54 22.20 15.21
C VAL A 154 -26.36 22.76 16.00
N VAL A 155 -25.15 22.66 15.45
CA VAL A 155 -23.89 23.11 16.05
C VAL A 155 -23.19 24.11 15.13
N ASP A 156 -22.57 25.12 15.71
CA ASP A 156 -21.67 26.07 15.03
C ASP A 156 -20.25 25.97 15.61
N GLY A 157 -19.34 25.40 14.82
CA GLY A 157 -17.91 25.29 15.12
C GLY A 157 -17.06 26.41 14.54
N SER A 158 -17.67 27.48 14.02
CA SER A 158 -16.97 28.54 13.30
C SER A 158 -16.06 29.39 14.20
N ASN A 159 -14.96 29.90 13.63
CA ASN A 159 -13.96 30.74 14.31
C ASN A 159 -13.37 30.08 15.57
N THR A 160 -13.18 28.78 15.53
CA THR A 160 -12.58 28.02 16.62
C THR A 160 -11.19 27.50 16.28
N ASP A 161 -10.41 27.13 17.29
CA ASP A 161 -9.20 26.33 17.13
C ASP A 161 -9.37 24.95 17.78
N ALA A 162 -8.31 24.14 17.78
CA ALA A 162 -8.34 22.75 18.24
C ALA A 162 -8.72 22.58 19.73
N THR A 163 -8.70 23.66 20.51
CA THR A 163 -9.09 23.65 21.94
C THR A 163 -10.60 23.68 22.14
N ALA A 164 -11.37 24.00 21.11
CA ALA A 164 -12.82 23.82 21.12
C ALA A 164 -13.15 22.34 20.87
N VAL A 165 -13.54 21.63 21.93
CA VAL A 165 -13.73 20.17 21.89
C VAL A 165 -15.19 19.79 22.11
N LEU A 166 -15.72 18.91 21.24
CA LEU A 166 -17.02 18.26 21.40
C LEU A 166 -16.83 16.74 21.46
N ASP A 167 -17.33 16.10 22.52
CA ASP A 167 -17.07 14.69 22.79
C ASP A 167 -18.33 13.92 23.23
N GLY A 168 -18.73 12.92 22.45
CA GLY A 168 -19.74 11.94 22.84
C GLY A 168 -21.19 12.41 22.67
N PHE A 169 -21.52 13.03 21.53
CA PHE A 169 -22.86 13.52 21.23
C PHE A 169 -23.47 12.89 19.98
N THR A 170 -24.78 12.70 20.00
CA THR A 170 -25.57 12.54 18.77
C THR A 170 -26.08 13.92 18.33
N ILE A 171 -25.81 14.32 17.09
CA ILE A 171 -26.20 15.58 16.46
C ILE A 171 -27.21 15.27 15.35
N THR A 172 -28.45 15.70 15.52
CA THR A 172 -29.56 15.33 14.63
C THR A 172 -30.56 16.44 14.41
N GLY A 173 -31.43 16.30 13.41
CA GLY A 173 -32.57 17.18 13.23
C GLY A 173 -32.27 18.47 12.48
N GLY A 174 -31.04 18.73 12.02
CA GLY A 174 -30.75 19.91 11.20
C GLY A 174 -31.52 19.91 9.88
N HIS A 175 -32.07 21.06 9.47
CA HIS A 175 -32.78 21.22 8.19
C HIS A 175 -32.58 22.60 7.54
N ILE A 176 -32.10 22.62 6.29
CA ILE A 176 -31.93 23.86 5.50
C ILE A 176 -32.52 23.67 4.09
N THR A 177 -33.59 24.40 3.77
CA THR A 177 -34.18 24.46 2.41
C THR A 177 -34.12 25.85 1.75
N ILE A 178 -33.79 26.89 2.52
CA ILE A 178 -33.90 28.29 2.10
C ILE A 178 -32.55 28.82 1.57
N VAL A 179 -32.56 29.36 0.35
CA VAL A 179 -31.48 30.15 -0.27
C VAL A 179 -31.55 31.64 0.13
N ALA A 180 -31.66 31.94 1.43
CA ALA A 180 -31.67 33.33 1.87
C ALA A 180 -30.30 33.96 1.58
N LEU A 181 -30.30 35.12 0.90
CA LEU A 181 -29.11 35.94 0.71
C LEU A 181 -28.52 36.29 2.09
N GLY A 182 -27.40 35.65 2.45
CA GLY A 182 -26.69 35.87 3.72
C GLY A 182 -26.91 34.84 4.82
N GLY A 183 -27.70 33.77 4.61
CA GLY A 183 -27.79 32.63 5.54
C GLY A 183 -26.65 31.60 5.35
N PRO A 184 -26.43 30.68 6.31
CA PRO A 184 -25.46 29.60 6.17
C PRO A 184 -25.83 28.70 4.98
N ALA A 185 -24.84 28.44 4.11
CA ALA A 185 -25.04 27.76 2.84
C ALA A 185 -24.88 26.23 2.94
N GLY A 186 -25.06 25.62 4.13
CA GLY A 186 -24.83 24.19 4.36
C GLY A 186 -24.57 23.84 5.83
N GLY A 187 -24.25 22.57 6.10
CA GLY A 187 -23.80 22.10 7.43
C GLY A 187 -24.92 21.80 8.41
N ALA A 188 -26.00 21.14 7.97
CA ALA A 188 -27.23 21.06 8.78
C ALA A 188 -26.99 20.46 10.18
N GLY A 189 -26.13 19.45 10.30
CA GLY A 189 -25.63 19.00 11.61
C GLY A 189 -24.68 20.04 12.22
N ILE A 190 -23.53 20.28 11.60
CA ILE A 190 -22.55 21.27 12.03
C ILE A 190 -21.99 22.12 10.89
N LEU A 191 -21.89 23.43 11.14
CA LEU A 191 -21.18 24.38 10.30
C LEU A 191 -19.82 24.72 10.91
N VAL A 192 -18.75 24.69 10.11
CA VAL A 192 -17.41 25.13 10.50
C VAL A 192 -16.91 26.12 9.46
N TYR A 193 -16.94 27.41 9.81
CA TYR A 193 -16.42 28.50 9.00
C TYR A 193 -15.17 29.08 9.66
N SER A 194 -14.03 29.05 8.94
CA SER A 194 -12.72 29.48 9.47
C SER A 194 -12.42 28.93 10.86
N GLY A 195 -12.66 27.63 11.06
CA GLY A 195 -12.54 26.96 12.35
C GLY A 195 -11.80 25.63 12.26
N SER A 196 -11.20 25.22 13.37
CA SER A 196 -10.46 23.97 13.50
C SER A 196 -10.81 23.21 14.79
N PRO A 197 -12.10 22.98 15.10
CA PRO A 197 -12.49 22.29 16.33
C PRO A 197 -12.04 20.82 16.33
N THR A 198 -11.97 20.22 17.52
CA THR A 198 -11.69 18.79 17.69
C THR A 198 -12.95 18.04 18.13
N LEU A 199 -13.34 17.01 17.39
CA LEU A 199 -14.54 16.22 17.66
C LEU A 199 -14.19 14.76 17.96
N PHE A 200 -14.73 14.23 19.06
CA PHE A 200 -14.54 12.86 19.52
C PHE A 200 -15.88 12.14 19.62
N ASP A 201 -15.94 10.91 19.14
CA ASP A 201 -17.04 9.98 19.40
C ASP A 201 -18.44 10.59 19.13
N CYS A 202 -18.53 11.49 18.12
CA CYS A 202 -19.76 12.19 17.76
C CYS A 202 -20.48 11.48 16.61
N THR A 203 -21.82 11.45 16.66
CA THR A 203 -22.67 10.88 15.60
C THR A 203 -23.53 11.97 14.97
N PHE A 204 -23.32 12.28 13.69
CA PHE A 204 -24.15 13.16 12.88
C PHE A 204 -25.17 12.31 12.11
N THR A 205 -26.44 12.41 12.46
CA THR A 205 -27.49 11.58 11.84
C THR A 205 -28.74 12.35 11.49
N GLY A 206 -29.42 11.98 10.41
CA GLY A 206 -30.72 12.55 10.07
C GLY A 206 -30.68 14.07 9.90
N ASN A 207 -29.60 14.62 9.36
CA ASN A 207 -29.48 16.04 9.01
C ASN A 207 -29.65 16.23 7.51
N ALA A 208 -30.42 17.25 7.09
CA ALA A 208 -30.76 17.47 5.69
C ALA A 208 -30.56 18.91 5.23
N THR A 209 -29.99 19.09 4.05
CA THR A 209 -29.90 20.39 3.40
C THR A 209 -30.13 20.30 1.90
N SER A 210 -30.75 21.31 1.32
CA SER A 210 -30.80 21.48 -0.14
C SER A 210 -29.48 22.04 -0.71
N GLN A 211 -28.47 22.28 0.15
CA GLN A 211 -27.16 22.83 -0.20
C GLN A 211 -26.06 21.79 0.00
N VAL A 212 -25.03 22.05 0.82
CA VAL A 212 -23.86 21.18 0.96
C VAL A 212 -23.64 20.75 2.41
N GLY A 213 -23.06 19.55 2.59
CA GLY A 213 -22.68 19.07 3.92
C GLY A 213 -23.89 18.79 4.80
N GLY A 214 -24.57 17.65 4.60
CA GLY A 214 -25.74 17.31 5.40
C GLY A 214 -25.38 17.15 6.87
N GLY A 215 -24.40 16.31 7.16
CA GLY A 215 -23.83 16.18 8.51
C GLY A 215 -22.91 17.35 8.89
N MET A 216 -21.91 17.66 8.07
CA MET A 216 -20.91 18.70 8.34
C MET A 216 -20.56 19.52 7.10
N TYR A 217 -20.36 20.82 7.29
CA TYR A 217 -19.82 21.71 6.26
C TYR A 217 -18.62 22.50 6.75
N ASN A 218 -17.44 22.22 6.18
CA ASN A 218 -16.20 22.93 6.44
C ASN A 218 -15.92 23.92 5.32
N ARG A 219 -15.70 25.17 5.70
CA ARG A 219 -15.53 26.26 4.75
C ARG A 219 -14.47 27.26 5.19
N ASP A 220 -13.79 27.85 4.21
CA ASP A 220 -12.94 29.02 4.37
C ASP A 220 -11.75 28.79 5.32
N ASN A 221 -10.82 27.95 4.88
CA ASN A 221 -9.60 27.58 5.61
C ASN A 221 -9.90 26.87 6.95
N SER A 222 -10.84 25.92 6.94
CA SER A 222 -11.23 25.16 8.13
C SER A 222 -10.51 23.82 8.19
N HIS A 223 -9.96 23.45 9.36
CA HIS A 223 -9.15 22.25 9.57
C HIS A 223 -9.58 21.45 10.80
N PRO A 224 -10.84 21.01 10.90
CA PRO A 224 -11.28 20.25 12.06
C PRO A 224 -10.60 18.89 12.12
N THR A 225 -10.40 18.40 13.34
CA THR A 225 -9.92 17.04 13.61
C THR A 225 -11.05 16.20 14.15
N LEU A 226 -11.34 15.08 13.49
CA LEU A 226 -12.41 14.17 13.86
C LEU A 226 -11.83 12.79 14.19
N VAL A 227 -12.18 12.27 15.36
CA VAL A 227 -11.75 10.95 15.82
C VAL A 227 -12.99 10.16 16.23
N ASN A 228 -13.11 8.93 15.74
CA ASN A 228 -14.21 8.02 16.06
C ASN A 228 -15.61 8.60 15.75
N CYS A 229 -15.72 9.51 14.79
CA CYS A 229 -17.00 10.15 14.47
C CYS A 229 -17.78 9.36 13.42
N THR A 230 -19.11 9.40 13.50
CA THR A 230 -20.02 8.74 12.56
C THR A 230 -20.91 9.75 11.86
N PHE A 231 -21.03 9.66 10.54
CA PHE A 231 -21.97 10.40 9.70
C PHE A 231 -22.93 9.39 9.08
N ALA A 232 -24.18 9.33 9.56
CA ALA A 232 -25.13 8.31 9.16
C ALA A 232 -26.44 8.90 8.63
N GLY A 233 -26.91 8.45 7.47
CA GLY A 233 -28.27 8.79 7.01
C GLY A 233 -28.53 10.28 6.81
N ASN A 234 -27.51 11.06 6.42
CA ASN A 234 -27.65 12.49 6.16
C ASN A 234 -27.92 12.76 4.68
N TYR A 235 -28.51 13.93 4.39
CA TYR A 235 -28.85 14.36 3.03
C TYR A 235 -28.28 15.73 2.68
N ALA A 236 -27.72 15.85 1.48
CA ALA A 236 -27.34 17.13 0.88
C ALA A 236 -27.58 17.16 -0.64
N ASN A 237 -27.44 18.33 -1.26
CA ASN A 237 -27.23 18.38 -2.70
C ASN A 237 -25.82 17.89 -3.07
N SER A 238 -24.80 18.22 -2.25
CA SER A 238 -23.44 17.67 -2.35
C SER A 238 -22.82 17.42 -0.97
N GLY A 239 -22.11 16.31 -0.80
CA GLY A 239 -21.51 15.94 0.49
C GLY A 239 -22.58 15.56 1.50
N GLY A 240 -23.28 14.45 1.28
CA GLY A 240 -24.39 14.01 2.15
C GLY A 240 -23.96 13.93 3.61
N GLY A 241 -22.82 13.28 3.87
CA GLY A 241 -22.18 13.30 5.19
C GLY A 241 -21.40 14.58 5.45
N MET A 242 -20.42 14.90 4.59
CA MET A 242 -19.52 16.04 4.78
C MET A 242 -19.20 16.78 3.48
N CYS A 243 -19.05 18.10 3.56
CA CYS A 243 -18.51 18.90 2.46
C CYS A 243 -17.36 19.79 2.92
N ASN A 244 -16.27 19.83 2.15
CA ASN A 244 -15.07 20.63 2.37
C ASN A 244 -14.83 21.54 1.17
N MET A 245 -14.78 22.85 1.38
CA MET A 245 -14.55 23.79 0.27
C MET A 245 -13.91 25.12 0.70
N PRO A 246 -13.30 25.88 -0.22
CA PRO A 246 -12.83 27.23 0.05
C PRO A 246 -13.97 28.22 0.33
N GLY A 247 -13.61 29.35 0.94
CA GLY A 247 -14.48 30.54 0.99
C GLY A 247 -14.70 31.15 -0.41
N PHE A 248 -15.75 31.97 -0.57
CA PHE A 248 -16.07 32.59 -1.87
C PHE A 248 -14.95 33.49 -2.41
N LEU A 249 -14.15 34.08 -1.51
CA LEU A 249 -13.05 34.98 -1.82
C LEU A 249 -11.67 34.34 -1.57
N SER A 250 -11.64 33.08 -1.13
CA SER A 250 -10.41 32.39 -0.72
C SER A 250 -9.98 31.37 -1.77
N SER A 251 -8.67 31.23 -1.95
CA SER A 251 -8.06 30.11 -2.66
C SER A 251 -7.66 28.96 -1.74
N GLU A 252 -7.76 29.15 -0.43
CA GLU A 252 -7.36 28.16 0.59
C GLU A 252 -8.51 27.18 0.84
N GLY A 253 -8.20 25.89 0.68
CA GLY A 253 -9.10 24.77 0.93
C GLY A 253 -9.45 24.60 2.41
N SER A 254 -10.33 23.66 2.71
CA SER A 254 -10.59 23.22 4.08
C SER A 254 -10.15 21.77 4.23
N ASP A 255 -9.12 21.50 5.03
CA ASP A 255 -8.36 20.25 4.97
C ASP A 255 -8.54 19.47 6.30
N PRO A 256 -9.69 18.79 6.51
CA PRO A 256 -9.95 18.09 7.77
C PRO A 256 -9.10 16.82 7.90
N ILE A 257 -8.83 16.45 9.16
CA ILE A 257 -8.16 15.19 9.53
C ILE A 257 -9.19 14.25 10.14
N LEU A 258 -9.34 13.05 9.56
CA LEU A 258 -10.30 12.05 10.01
C LEU A 258 -9.58 10.75 10.39
N ILE A 259 -9.85 10.27 11.60
CA ILE A 259 -9.26 9.06 12.14
C ILE A 259 -10.38 8.16 12.67
N ASN A 260 -10.47 6.93 12.15
CA ASN A 260 -11.49 5.97 12.56
C ASN A 260 -12.93 6.50 12.43
N CYS A 261 -13.20 7.27 11.38
CA CYS A 261 -14.52 7.83 11.12
C CYS A 261 -15.34 6.95 10.17
N THR A 262 -16.67 6.95 10.35
CA THR A 262 -17.60 6.19 9.52
C THR A 262 -18.57 7.11 8.79
N PHE A 263 -18.78 6.89 7.50
CA PHE A 263 -19.81 7.52 6.67
C PHE A 263 -20.73 6.43 6.16
N ASP A 264 -21.94 6.32 6.71
CA ASP A 264 -22.87 5.25 6.37
C ASP A 264 -24.20 5.78 5.82
N ASN A 265 -24.66 5.22 4.70
CA ASN A 265 -25.99 5.48 4.15
C ASN A 265 -26.31 6.98 3.94
N ASN A 266 -25.30 7.81 3.66
CA ASN A 266 -25.53 9.22 3.34
C ASN A 266 -25.94 9.35 1.87
N CYS A 267 -26.83 10.30 1.61
CA CYS A 267 -27.37 10.55 0.29
C CYS A 267 -26.99 11.95 -0.18
N ALA A 268 -26.52 12.06 -1.42
CA ALA A 268 -26.42 13.34 -2.09
C ALA A 268 -27.20 13.33 -3.40
N ARG A 269 -27.74 14.49 -3.78
CA ARG A 269 -28.42 14.62 -5.07
C ARG A 269 -27.42 14.59 -6.23
N GLN A 270 -26.23 15.16 -6.09
CA GLN A 270 -25.33 15.36 -7.23
C GLN A 270 -23.92 14.81 -7.05
N LEU A 271 -23.27 15.12 -5.93
CA LEU A 271 -21.82 14.94 -5.79
C LEU A 271 -21.44 14.49 -4.38
N GLY A 272 -20.59 13.46 -4.25
CA GLY A 272 -20.06 13.06 -2.95
C GLY A 272 -21.15 12.58 -1.98
N GLY A 273 -21.65 11.37 -2.14
CA GLY A 273 -22.71 10.84 -1.25
C GLY A 273 -22.28 10.85 0.21
N GLY A 274 -21.08 10.34 0.50
CA GLY A 274 -20.45 10.43 1.82
C GLY A 274 -19.76 11.78 2.03
N MET A 275 -18.81 12.12 1.15
CA MET A 275 -17.99 13.33 1.27
C MET A 275 -17.76 14.02 -0.09
N TYR A 276 -17.80 15.35 -0.09
CA TYR A 276 -17.39 16.16 -1.24
C TYR A 276 -16.26 17.12 -0.90
N ASN A 277 -15.14 16.99 -1.61
CA ASN A 277 -13.96 17.84 -1.50
C ASN A 277 -13.82 18.71 -2.75
N PHE A 278 -13.84 20.02 -2.55
CA PHE A 278 -13.59 21.00 -3.59
C PHE A 278 -12.40 21.84 -3.20
N ARG A 279 -11.31 21.79 -3.98
CA ARG A 279 -10.06 22.50 -3.69
C ARG A 279 -9.59 22.30 -2.24
N SER A 280 -9.72 21.09 -1.74
CA SER A 280 -9.54 20.74 -0.33
C SER A 280 -8.87 19.38 -0.22
N ASN A 281 -7.94 19.21 0.70
CA ASN A 281 -6.99 18.10 0.76
C ASN A 281 -7.14 17.32 2.09
N PRO A 282 -8.27 16.64 2.31
CA PRO A 282 -8.47 15.91 3.57
C PRO A 282 -7.50 14.73 3.70
N THR A 283 -7.15 14.42 4.95
CA THR A 283 -6.34 13.24 5.31
C THR A 283 -7.18 12.26 6.12
N LEU A 284 -7.29 11.03 5.64
CA LEU A 284 -8.15 9.99 6.23
C LEU A 284 -7.33 8.76 6.62
N THR A 285 -7.55 8.27 7.84
CA THR A 285 -6.92 7.03 8.35
C THR A 285 -7.97 6.14 9.00
N ASP A 286 -7.98 4.84 8.67
CA ASP A 286 -8.89 3.83 9.24
C ASP A 286 -10.38 4.22 9.08
N CYS A 287 -10.73 4.94 8.00
CA CYS A 287 -12.10 5.44 7.79
C CYS A 287 -12.93 4.48 6.92
N THR A 288 -14.22 4.40 7.19
CA THR A 288 -15.17 3.56 6.43
C THR A 288 -16.23 4.41 5.75
N PHE A 289 -16.46 4.18 4.45
CA PHE A 289 -17.56 4.73 3.67
C PHE A 289 -18.44 3.58 3.20
N SER A 290 -19.64 3.46 3.75
CA SER A 290 -20.57 2.38 3.42
C SER A 290 -21.91 2.89 2.90
N ARG A 291 -22.42 2.30 1.82
CA ARG A 291 -23.80 2.51 1.33
C ARG A 291 -24.15 3.97 1.01
N ASN A 292 -23.16 4.82 0.79
CA ASN A 292 -23.39 6.20 0.42
C ASN A 292 -23.72 6.28 -1.08
N ARG A 293 -24.62 7.19 -1.45
CA ARG A 293 -25.17 7.17 -2.81
C ARG A 293 -25.56 8.51 -3.40
N ILE A 294 -25.57 8.54 -4.74
CA ILE A 294 -26.10 9.64 -5.54
C ILE A 294 -27.42 9.25 -6.21
N VAL A 295 -28.42 10.13 -6.15
CA VAL A 295 -29.77 9.87 -6.71
C VAL A 295 -30.21 10.81 -7.83
N GLY A 296 -29.52 11.94 -8.07
CA GLY A 296 -29.95 12.93 -9.05
C GLY A 296 -29.38 12.72 -10.46
N PRO A 297 -30.15 13.01 -11.52
CA PRO A 297 -29.73 12.77 -12.92
C PRO A 297 -28.75 13.83 -13.47
N TYR A 298 -28.31 14.81 -12.67
CA TYR A 298 -27.49 15.94 -13.14
C TYR A 298 -26.19 16.06 -12.35
N SER A 299 -25.04 15.87 -13.00
CA SER A 299 -23.72 16.28 -12.49
C SER A 299 -23.23 17.56 -13.16
N ARG A 300 -22.35 18.29 -12.47
CA ARG A 300 -21.47 19.33 -13.04
C ARG A 300 -20.02 18.83 -13.24
N SER A 301 -19.79 17.52 -13.16
CA SER A 301 -18.48 16.90 -13.44
C SER A 301 -18.08 17.12 -14.91
N ARG A 302 -16.78 17.21 -15.17
CA ARG A 302 -16.23 17.32 -16.53
C ARG A 302 -16.53 16.08 -17.36
N VAL A 303 -16.61 14.93 -16.70
CA VAL A 303 -17.11 13.69 -17.27
C VAL A 303 -18.64 13.80 -17.26
N SER A 304 -19.28 13.77 -18.44
CA SER A 304 -20.74 13.95 -18.62
C SER A 304 -21.57 12.79 -18.05
N LEU A 305 -21.40 12.50 -16.76
CA LEU A 305 -21.95 11.38 -16.01
C LEU A 305 -23.09 11.82 -15.08
N THR A 306 -24.03 10.93 -14.78
CA THR A 306 -25.17 11.18 -13.89
C THR A 306 -24.75 11.02 -12.42
N GLY A 307 -24.14 12.06 -11.86
CA GLY A 307 -23.69 12.10 -10.47
C GLY A 307 -22.42 11.27 -10.21
N VAL A 308 -21.53 11.75 -9.34
CA VAL A 308 -20.22 11.12 -9.14
C VAL A 308 -19.79 11.07 -7.67
N GLY A 309 -18.99 10.05 -7.33
CA GLY A 309 -18.41 9.87 -6.01
C GLY A 309 -19.45 9.44 -4.98
N GLY A 310 -19.89 8.18 -5.01
CA GLY A 310 -20.87 7.67 -4.05
C GLY A 310 -20.33 7.76 -2.62
N GLY A 311 -19.10 7.28 -2.39
CA GLY A 311 -18.35 7.51 -1.16
C GLY A 311 -17.75 8.93 -1.11
N ILE A 312 -16.77 9.21 -1.97
CA ILE A 312 -16.07 10.50 -2.01
C ILE A 312 -16.04 11.08 -3.43
N TYR A 313 -16.24 12.39 -3.56
CA TYR A 313 -15.88 13.13 -4.76
C TYR A 313 -14.78 14.16 -4.48
N ASN A 314 -13.66 14.05 -5.19
CA ASN A 314 -12.56 15.00 -5.20
C ASN A 314 -12.59 15.84 -6.47
N ASN A 315 -12.56 17.16 -6.31
CA ASN A 315 -12.52 18.12 -7.40
C ASN A 315 -11.42 19.16 -7.13
N ASN A 316 -10.42 19.24 -8.00
CA ASN A 316 -9.20 20.05 -7.81
C ASN A 316 -8.55 19.82 -6.43
N SER A 317 -8.49 18.57 -5.97
CA SER A 317 -8.18 18.19 -4.59
C SER A 317 -7.09 17.11 -4.50
N ASN A 318 -6.27 17.13 -3.46
CA ASN A 318 -5.14 16.21 -3.26
C ASN A 318 -5.35 15.36 -2.00
N SER A 319 -6.26 14.39 -2.05
CA SER A 319 -6.63 13.58 -0.87
C SER A 319 -5.65 12.43 -0.61
N MET A 320 -5.37 12.18 0.67
CA MET A 320 -4.53 11.07 1.13
C MET A 320 -5.31 10.14 2.05
N LEU A 321 -5.44 8.87 1.65
CA LEU A 321 -6.23 7.88 2.39
C LEU A 321 -5.36 6.66 2.71
N THR A 322 -5.34 6.29 3.98
CA THR A 322 -4.63 5.09 4.47
C THR A 322 -5.58 4.19 5.25
N ASP A 323 -5.52 2.89 5.01
CA ASP A 323 -6.33 1.87 5.69
C ASP A 323 -7.85 2.14 5.59
N CYS A 324 -8.30 2.80 4.52
CA CYS A 324 -9.71 3.18 4.35
C CYS A 324 -10.50 2.12 3.58
N THR A 325 -11.79 2.00 3.91
CA THR A 325 -12.67 0.99 3.33
C THR A 325 -13.94 1.60 2.72
N PHE A 326 -14.24 1.24 1.46
CA PHE A 326 -15.41 1.69 0.68
C PHE A 326 -16.29 0.49 0.35
N ILE A 327 -17.51 0.43 0.91
CA ILE A 327 -18.40 -0.72 0.80
C ILE A 327 -19.75 -0.32 0.22
N GLU A 328 -20.19 -0.97 -0.85
CA GLU A 328 -21.56 -0.86 -1.35
C GLU A 328 -22.00 0.59 -1.65
N ASN A 329 -21.06 1.49 -1.97
CA ASN A 329 -21.40 2.85 -2.38
C ASN A 329 -21.83 2.85 -3.85
N SER A 330 -22.72 3.77 -4.23
CA SER A 330 -23.32 3.79 -5.57
C SER A 330 -23.43 5.18 -6.20
N ALA A 331 -23.04 5.34 -7.47
CA ALA A 331 -23.16 6.60 -8.21
C ALA A 331 -23.33 6.37 -9.73
N GLY A 332 -23.39 7.43 -10.53
CA GLY A 332 -23.23 7.32 -11.99
C GLY A 332 -21.82 6.90 -12.36
N GLY A 333 -20.82 7.53 -11.75
CA GLY A 333 -19.44 7.09 -11.81
C GLY A 333 -18.66 7.29 -10.51
N GLY A 334 -17.65 6.46 -10.28
CA GLY A 334 -16.91 6.47 -9.02
C GLY A 334 -17.81 6.08 -7.86
N GLY A 335 -18.36 4.86 -7.89
CA GLY A 335 -19.24 4.36 -6.82
C GLY A 335 -18.58 4.52 -5.45
N GLY A 336 -17.34 4.05 -5.30
CA GLY A 336 -16.49 4.37 -4.15
C GLY A 336 -15.96 5.81 -4.19
N ILE A 337 -15.07 6.12 -5.15
CA ILE A 337 -14.44 7.45 -5.28
C ILE A 337 -14.49 7.96 -6.71
N CYS A 338 -14.74 9.25 -6.88
CA CYS A 338 -14.42 9.97 -8.12
C CYS A 338 -13.33 11.03 -7.85
N ASN A 339 -12.26 11.02 -8.64
CA ASN A 339 -11.11 11.91 -8.56
C ASN A 339 -10.98 12.71 -9.85
N ASP A 340 -11.46 13.96 -9.89
CA ASP A 340 -11.70 14.71 -11.14
C ASP A 340 -11.07 16.11 -11.09
N SER A 341 -10.96 16.77 -12.24
CA SER A 341 -10.54 18.16 -12.39
C SER A 341 -9.17 18.46 -11.77
N ASP A 342 -8.10 17.93 -12.37
CA ASP A 342 -6.71 18.12 -11.91
C ASP A 342 -6.47 17.69 -10.44
N SER A 343 -7.17 16.66 -9.98
CA SER A 343 -7.02 16.14 -8.61
C SER A 343 -5.88 15.11 -8.52
N SER A 344 -5.28 14.98 -7.34
CA SER A 344 -4.33 13.90 -7.02
C SER A 344 -4.89 13.00 -5.93
N LEU A 345 -4.87 11.69 -6.16
CA LEU A 345 -5.33 10.72 -5.17
C LEU A 345 -4.24 9.72 -4.84
N THR A 346 -3.87 9.67 -3.56
CA THR A 346 -2.95 8.65 -3.02
C THR A 346 -3.71 7.73 -2.07
N LEU A 347 -3.72 6.43 -2.39
CA LEU A 347 -4.34 5.39 -1.56
C LEU A 347 -3.29 4.37 -1.12
N SER A 348 -3.27 4.07 0.18
CA SER A 348 -2.43 3.01 0.75
C SER A 348 -3.27 2.07 1.60
N ASN A 349 -3.16 0.76 1.36
CA ASN A 349 -3.88 -0.28 2.10
C ASN A 349 -5.42 -0.11 2.07
N CYS A 350 -5.96 0.50 1.03
CA CYS A 350 -7.40 0.78 0.93
C CYS A 350 -8.18 -0.37 0.28
N LYS A 351 -9.45 -0.53 0.67
CA LYS A 351 -10.33 -1.59 0.16
C LYS A 351 -11.62 -1.02 -0.46
N PHE A 352 -11.99 -1.51 -1.62
CA PHE A 352 -13.23 -1.17 -2.34
C PHE A 352 -14.03 -2.45 -2.58
N VAL A 353 -15.17 -2.61 -1.92
CA VAL A 353 -15.96 -3.85 -1.93
C VAL A 353 -17.39 -3.59 -2.37
N GLY A 354 -17.84 -4.27 -3.42
CA GLY A 354 -19.25 -4.26 -3.80
C GLY A 354 -19.78 -2.89 -4.20
N ASN A 355 -18.91 -1.92 -4.53
CA ASN A 355 -19.36 -0.62 -4.99
C ASN A 355 -19.93 -0.75 -6.41
N SER A 356 -20.90 0.09 -6.73
CA SER A 356 -21.62 0.04 -8.00
C SER A 356 -21.62 1.38 -8.72
N ALA A 357 -21.55 1.33 -10.05
CA ALA A 357 -21.73 2.52 -10.88
C ALA A 357 -22.61 2.21 -12.10
N SER A 358 -23.41 3.18 -12.53
CA SER A 358 -24.25 2.98 -13.72
C SER A 358 -23.53 3.33 -15.03
N GLN A 359 -22.33 3.93 -14.99
CA GLN A 359 -21.62 4.40 -16.19
C GLN A 359 -20.12 4.11 -16.18
N ALA A 360 -19.38 4.45 -15.11
CA ALA A 360 -17.92 4.24 -15.11
C ALA A 360 -17.28 4.10 -13.72
N GLY A 361 -16.27 3.23 -13.59
CA GLY A 361 -15.40 3.16 -12.41
C GLY A 361 -16.15 2.85 -11.12
N ALA A 362 -16.68 1.63 -10.96
CA ALA A 362 -17.55 1.35 -9.81
C ALA A 362 -16.80 1.43 -8.47
N GLY A 363 -15.57 0.93 -8.40
CA GLY A 363 -14.69 1.23 -7.27
C GLY A 363 -14.18 2.67 -7.32
N LEU A 364 -13.52 3.04 -8.41
CA LEU A 364 -12.88 4.35 -8.55
C LEU A 364 -12.91 4.87 -10.00
N LEU A 365 -13.19 6.16 -10.14
CA LEU A 365 -13.17 6.91 -11.40
C LEU A 365 -12.10 8.01 -11.34
N ASN A 366 -11.09 7.95 -12.21
CA ASN A 366 -10.01 8.93 -12.34
C ASN A 366 -9.85 9.39 -13.80
N PRO A 367 -10.38 10.55 -14.21
CA PRO A 367 -10.25 11.08 -15.57
C PRO A 367 -8.84 11.54 -15.95
N GLU A 368 -8.67 11.80 -17.25
CA GLU A 368 -7.38 12.06 -17.93
C GLU A 368 -6.52 13.15 -17.27
N ASP A 369 -7.15 14.21 -16.77
CA ASP A 369 -6.47 15.37 -16.16
C ASP A 369 -5.98 15.10 -14.72
N SER A 370 -6.38 13.99 -14.09
CA SER A 370 -6.12 13.70 -12.68
C SER A 370 -5.02 12.65 -12.49
N THR A 371 -4.40 12.58 -11.30
CA THR A 371 -3.32 11.62 -10.99
C THR A 371 -3.75 10.61 -9.95
N LEU A 372 -3.20 9.40 -10.06
CA LEU A 372 -3.59 8.26 -9.23
C LEU A 372 -2.36 7.44 -8.81
N THR A 373 -2.18 7.29 -7.50
CA THR A 373 -1.16 6.43 -6.90
C THR A 373 -1.84 5.44 -5.95
N LEU A 374 -1.69 4.15 -6.23
CA LEU A 374 -2.26 3.06 -5.43
C LEU A 374 -1.15 2.14 -4.93
N THR A 375 -1.11 1.91 -3.63
CA THR A 375 -0.21 0.92 -3.02
C THR A 375 -1.01 -0.04 -2.14
N ASN A 376 -0.82 -1.35 -2.35
CA ASN A 376 -1.48 -2.40 -1.57
C ASN A 376 -3.02 -2.23 -1.47
N CYS A 377 -3.65 -1.78 -2.55
CA CYS A 377 -5.08 -1.52 -2.59
C CYS A 377 -5.86 -2.71 -3.16
N ARG A 378 -7.10 -2.91 -2.71
CA ARG A 378 -7.93 -4.06 -3.10
C ARG A 378 -9.29 -3.62 -3.64
N PHE A 379 -9.58 -3.93 -4.89
CA PHE A 379 -10.88 -3.73 -5.56
C PHE A 379 -11.56 -5.09 -5.73
N ILE A 380 -12.63 -5.32 -4.99
CA ILE A 380 -13.29 -6.62 -4.88
C ILE A 380 -14.78 -6.50 -5.21
N ASN A 381 -15.24 -7.29 -6.18
CA ASN A 381 -16.65 -7.42 -6.53
C ASN A 381 -17.35 -6.08 -6.87
N ASN A 382 -16.62 -5.11 -7.41
CA ASN A 382 -17.22 -3.85 -7.85
C ASN A 382 -17.86 -4.05 -9.23
N THR A 383 -19.05 -3.48 -9.43
CA THR A 383 -19.88 -3.76 -10.62
C THR A 383 -20.28 -2.49 -11.33
N VAL A 384 -20.05 -2.42 -12.64
CA VAL A 384 -20.51 -1.31 -13.48
C VAL A 384 -21.39 -1.80 -14.62
N THR A 385 -22.50 -1.11 -14.88
CA THR A 385 -23.26 -1.25 -16.14
C THR A 385 -22.73 -0.24 -17.16
N GLY A 386 -21.46 -0.39 -17.53
CA GLY A 386 -20.69 0.61 -18.26
C GLY A 386 -19.26 0.16 -18.43
N ILE A 387 -18.29 0.95 -17.96
CA ILE A 387 -16.86 0.67 -18.19
C ILE A 387 -16.02 0.78 -16.90
N GLY A 388 -15.00 -0.07 -16.73
CA GLY A 388 -14.12 -0.05 -15.55
C GLY A 388 -14.81 -0.56 -14.28
N GLY A 389 -14.97 -1.88 -14.13
CA GLY A 389 -15.65 -2.47 -12.97
C GLY A 389 -14.95 -2.14 -11.66
N GLY A 390 -13.65 -2.40 -11.55
CA GLY A 390 -12.85 -1.95 -10.40
C GLY A 390 -12.49 -0.47 -10.52
N VAL A 391 -11.67 -0.14 -11.52
CA VAL A 391 -11.13 1.21 -11.74
C VAL A 391 -11.36 1.65 -13.19
N TRP A 392 -11.75 2.90 -13.38
CA TRP A 392 -11.56 3.57 -14.65
C TRP A 392 -10.51 4.67 -14.47
N ASN A 393 -9.37 4.51 -15.13
CA ASN A 393 -8.30 5.48 -15.16
C ASN A 393 -8.12 6.01 -16.58
N GLY A 394 -8.31 7.31 -16.79
CA GLY A 394 -7.93 8.02 -18.01
C GLY A 394 -6.53 8.66 -17.91
N SER A 395 -5.96 8.78 -16.72
CA SER A 395 -4.66 9.44 -16.50
C SER A 395 -3.52 8.72 -17.21
N THR A 396 -2.59 9.47 -17.80
CA THR A 396 -1.43 8.89 -18.47
C THR A 396 -0.38 8.31 -17.54
N ASN A 397 -0.32 8.76 -16.28
CA ASN A 397 0.80 8.50 -15.37
C ASN A 397 0.37 7.84 -14.06
N ALA A 398 -0.69 7.02 -14.07
CA ALA A 398 -1.10 6.30 -12.86
C ALA A 398 -0.06 5.25 -12.46
N THR A 399 0.24 5.16 -11.16
CA THR A 399 1.18 4.18 -10.60
C THR A 399 0.46 3.27 -9.62
N LEU A 400 0.50 1.96 -9.88
CA LEU A 400 -0.15 0.94 -9.07
C LEU A 400 0.89 -0.11 -8.65
N VAL A 401 1.00 -0.35 -7.34
CA VAL A 401 1.96 -1.29 -6.78
C VAL A 401 1.26 -2.21 -5.78
N ASP A 402 1.50 -3.51 -5.90
CA ASP A 402 0.96 -4.54 -4.98
C ASP A 402 -0.59 -4.53 -4.87
N CYS A 403 -1.28 -4.11 -5.94
CA CYS A 403 -2.74 -3.96 -5.94
C CYS A 403 -3.47 -5.23 -6.42
N VAL A 404 -4.66 -5.48 -5.87
CA VAL A 404 -5.50 -6.64 -6.23
C VAL A 404 -6.86 -6.20 -6.77
N PHE A 405 -7.21 -6.70 -7.94
CA PHE A 405 -8.49 -6.53 -8.62
C PHE A 405 -9.16 -7.89 -8.74
N SER A 406 -10.16 -8.18 -7.91
CA SER A 406 -10.78 -9.50 -7.84
C SER A 406 -12.30 -9.46 -8.00
N GLY A 407 -12.83 -10.27 -8.92
CA GLY A 407 -14.28 -10.43 -9.07
C GLY A 407 -15.02 -9.19 -9.56
N ASN A 408 -14.32 -8.17 -10.08
CA ASN A 408 -14.96 -6.97 -10.58
C ASN A 408 -15.56 -7.22 -11.96
N SER A 409 -16.70 -6.58 -12.25
CA SER A 409 -17.43 -6.82 -13.48
C SER A 409 -17.85 -5.54 -14.20
N ALA A 410 -17.73 -5.57 -15.52
CA ALA A 410 -18.29 -4.58 -16.43
C ALA A 410 -19.31 -5.25 -17.35
N HIS A 411 -20.52 -4.69 -17.39
CA HIS A 411 -21.63 -5.18 -18.22
C HIS A 411 -22.08 -4.11 -19.21
N ASP A 412 -22.62 -4.54 -20.34
CA ASP A 412 -23.16 -3.63 -21.36
C ASP A 412 -24.23 -2.71 -20.76
N GLY A 413 -24.03 -1.40 -20.91
CA GLY A 413 -24.95 -0.36 -20.44
C GLY A 413 -25.14 0.74 -21.47
N GLN A 414 -26.15 1.59 -21.27
CA GLN A 414 -26.40 2.76 -22.12
C GLN A 414 -25.40 3.87 -21.77
N ILE A 415 -24.30 3.96 -22.52
CA ILE A 415 -23.37 5.10 -22.40
C ILE A 415 -23.81 6.18 -23.40
N PRO A 416 -24.21 7.39 -22.96
CA PRO A 416 -24.73 8.44 -23.85
C PRO A 416 -23.68 9.08 -24.75
N TYR A 417 -22.39 8.82 -24.55
CA TYR A 417 -21.30 9.46 -25.28
C TYR A 417 -20.29 8.45 -25.83
N VAL A 418 -20.11 8.56 -27.13
CA VAL A 418 -19.16 7.83 -27.96
C VAL A 418 -17.72 8.15 -27.56
N SER A 419 -16.99 7.13 -27.14
CA SER A 419 -15.54 7.06 -27.31
C SER A 419 -15.21 5.67 -27.85
N GLU A 420 -13.97 5.49 -28.32
CA GLU A 420 -13.44 4.27 -28.96
C GLU A 420 -13.52 2.99 -28.09
N ILE A 421 -14.04 3.10 -26.87
CA ILE A 421 -14.19 2.01 -25.89
C ILE A 421 -15.63 1.46 -25.95
N ILE A 422 -15.73 0.16 -26.24
CA ILE A 422 -17.01 -0.57 -26.32
C ILE A 422 -17.62 -0.65 -24.90
N PRO A 423 -18.94 -0.43 -24.69
CA PRO A 423 -19.59 -0.68 -23.40
C PRO A 423 -19.29 -2.08 -22.84
N GLY A 424 -19.35 -2.25 -21.52
CA GLY A 424 -19.05 -3.51 -20.85
C GLY A 424 -17.55 -3.82 -20.75
N SER A 425 -16.67 -2.85 -20.94
CA SER A 425 -15.22 -3.07 -21.02
C SER A 425 -14.47 -2.86 -19.70
N GLY A 426 -13.37 -3.59 -19.51
CA GLY A 426 -12.43 -3.39 -18.40
C GLY A 426 -13.02 -3.85 -17.06
N GLY A 427 -13.12 -5.16 -16.84
CA GLY A 427 -13.73 -5.72 -15.62
C GLY A 427 -12.97 -5.31 -14.38
N GLY A 428 -11.67 -5.61 -14.33
CA GLY A 428 -10.77 -5.13 -13.29
C GLY A 428 -10.50 -3.62 -13.45
N MET A 429 -9.96 -3.23 -14.61
CA MET A 429 -9.54 -1.85 -14.83
C MET A 429 -9.64 -1.41 -16.31
N ILE A 430 -9.85 -0.11 -16.51
CA ILE A 430 -9.47 0.60 -17.73
C ILE A 430 -8.25 1.46 -17.45
N ALA A 431 -7.21 1.27 -18.25
CA ALA A 431 -5.94 1.96 -18.23
C ALA A 431 -5.78 2.82 -19.49
N GLY A 432 -6.26 4.06 -19.43
CA GLY A 432 -5.91 5.09 -20.41
C GLY A 432 -4.43 5.50 -20.28
N GLY A 433 -3.82 5.91 -21.38
CA GLY A 433 -2.42 6.34 -21.43
C GLY A 433 -1.40 5.21 -21.22
N THR A 434 -0.38 5.44 -20.39
CA THR A 434 0.75 4.52 -20.13
C THR A 434 1.01 4.33 -18.64
N PRO A 435 0.04 3.83 -17.84
CA PRO A 435 0.24 3.58 -16.42
C PRO A 435 1.33 2.53 -16.14
N THR A 436 1.93 2.63 -14.96
CA THR A 436 2.90 1.67 -14.44
C THR A 436 2.24 0.78 -13.39
N LEU A 437 2.22 -0.52 -13.63
CA LEU A 437 1.66 -1.55 -12.77
C LEU A 437 2.76 -2.52 -12.36
N ILE A 438 2.99 -2.67 -11.06
CA ILE A 438 4.04 -3.54 -10.51
C ILE A 438 3.42 -4.48 -9.49
N ARG A 439 3.67 -5.79 -9.61
CA ARG A 439 3.15 -6.82 -8.68
C ARG A 439 1.64 -6.76 -8.45
N CYS A 440 0.89 -6.36 -9.48
CA CYS A 440 -0.56 -6.27 -9.41
C CYS A 440 -1.21 -7.60 -9.81
N THR A 441 -2.30 -7.97 -9.13
CA THR A 441 -3.06 -9.18 -9.42
C THR A 441 -4.45 -8.85 -9.93
N PHE A 442 -4.81 -9.39 -11.10
CA PHE A 442 -6.15 -9.32 -11.69
C PHE A 442 -6.75 -10.72 -11.70
N ARG A 443 -7.76 -10.97 -10.87
CA ARG A 443 -8.34 -12.29 -10.66
C ARG A 443 -9.84 -12.34 -10.91
N SER A 444 -10.29 -13.29 -11.70
CA SER A 444 -11.72 -13.62 -11.83
C SER A 444 -12.59 -12.40 -12.18
N ASN A 445 -12.05 -11.43 -12.89
CA ASN A 445 -12.81 -10.28 -13.35
C ASN A 445 -13.58 -10.66 -14.62
N TYR A 446 -14.69 -9.95 -14.86
CA TYR A 446 -15.59 -10.21 -15.98
C TYR A 446 -15.84 -8.96 -16.81
N ALA A 447 -15.81 -9.08 -18.14
CA ALA A 447 -16.15 -7.99 -19.06
C ALA A 447 -16.64 -8.50 -20.41
N THR A 448 -17.10 -7.59 -21.26
CA THR A 448 -17.25 -7.80 -22.70
C THR A 448 -15.88 -7.85 -23.38
N ASN A 449 -14.98 -6.91 -23.06
CA ASN A 449 -13.58 -6.93 -23.53
C ASN A 449 -12.62 -6.57 -22.39
N GLY A 450 -11.42 -7.16 -22.40
CA GLY A 450 -10.35 -6.92 -21.43
C GLY A 450 -10.82 -7.14 -20.00
N ALA A 451 -11.10 -8.38 -19.63
CA ALA A 451 -11.73 -8.63 -18.33
C ALA A 451 -10.82 -8.28 -17.16
N GLY A 452 -9.51 -8.53 -17.26
CA GLY A 452 -8.53 -7.92 -16.37
C GLY A 452 -8.38 -6.42 -16.63
N ILE A 453 -7.82 -6.08 -17.80
CA ILE A 453 -7.49 -4.70 -18.20
C ILE A 453 -7.92 -4.42 -19.66
N ILE A 454 -8.47 -3.23 -19.90
CA ILE A 454 -8.36 -2.58 -21.23
C ILE A 454 -7.29 -1.51 -21.19
N GLY A 455 -6.45 -1.48 -22.21
CA GLY A 455 -5.36 -0.53 -22.36
C GLY A 455 -4.01 -1.20 -22.14
N GLY A 456 -3.05 -0.45 -21.63
CA GLY A 456 -1.70 -0.96 -21.45
C GLY A 456 -0.82 0.07 -20.76
N GLY A 457 0.49 -0.15 -20.79
CA GLY A 457 1.48 0.66 -20.11
C GLY A 457 2.69 -0.20 -19.80
N GLU A 458 3.37 0.09 -18.70
CA GLU A 458 4.45 -0.74 -18.18
C GLU A 458 3.88 -1.69 -17.12
N LEU A 459 3.84 -2.99 -17.43
CA LEU A 459 3.35 -4.03 -16.54
C LEU A 459 4.54 -4.91 -16.15
N ALA A 460 4.89 -4.93 -14.88
CA ALA A 460 5.98 -5.75 -14.34
C ALA A 460 5.46 -6.66 -13.22
N GLU A 461 5.86 -7.93 -13.24
CA GLU A 461 5.56 -8.89 -12.16
C GLU A 461 4.06 -9.05 -11.87
N CYS A 462 3.21 -8.75 -12.85
CA CYS A 462 1.76 -8.80 -12.70
C CYS A 462 1.20 -10.21 -12.96
N THR A 463 0.13 -10.56 -12.25
CA THR A 463 -0.57 -11.84 -12.38
C THR A 463 -2.00 -11.63 -12.87
N PHE A 464 -2.37 -12.30 -13.97
CA PHE A 464 -3.71 -12.31 -14.53
C PHE A 464 -4.26 -13.72 -14.48
N VAL A 465 -5.27 -13.95 -13.65
CA VAL A 465 -5.74 -15.29 -13.34
C VAL A 465 -7.25 -15.45 -13.40
N GLY A 466 -7.73 -16.41 -14.18
CA GLY A 466 -9.16 -16.76 -14.21
C GLY A 466 -10.09 -15.65 -14.73
N ASN A 467 -9.59 -14.63 -15.44
CA ASN A 467 -10.42 -13.53 -15.95
C ASN A 467 -11.19 -13.97 -17.21
N SER A 468 -12.42 -13.49 -17.39
CA SER A 468 -13.30 -13.94 -18.47
C SER A 468 -13.92 -12.78 -19.24
N ALA A 469 -13.59 -12.69 -20.53
CA ALA A 469 -14.19 -11.74 -21.46
C ALA A 469 -15.18 -12.47 -22.39
N SER A 470 -16.36 -11.89 -22.63
CA SER A 470 -17.32 -12.51 -23.56
C SER A 470 -16.87 -12.39 -25.04
N LYS A 471 -15.95 -11.47 -25.34
CA LYS A 471 -15.46 -11.21 -26.70
C LYS A 471 -13.94 -11.22 -26.79
N ASP A 472 -13.25 -10.16 -26.35
CA ASP A 472 -11.84 -9.94 -26.68
C ASP A 472 -10.97 -9.80 -25.41
N GLY A 473 -9.85 -10.52 -25.34
CA GLY A 473 -8.82 -10.34 -24.30
C GLY A 473 -9.28 -10.75 -22.91
N GLY A 474 -9.14 -12.04 -22.57
CA GLY A 474 -9.60 -12.55 -21.27
C GLY A 474 -8.85 -11.89 -20.12
N ALA A 475 -7.53 -11.75 -20.22
CA ALA A 475 -6.75 -10.92 -19.31
C ALA A 475 -6.67 -9.46 -19.79
N ILE A 476 -6.13 -9.22 -20.98
CA ILE A 476 -5.86 -7.87 -21.49
C ILE A 476 -6.42 -7.71 -22.89
N HIS A 477 -7.12 -6.60 -23.12
CA HIS A 477 -7.37 -6.07 -24.47
C HIS A 477 -6.62 -4.75 -24.62
N THR A 478 -5.71 -4.66 -25.58
CA THR A 478 -4.90 -3.46 -25.80
C THR A 478 -4.88 -2.98 -27.25
N ILE A 479 -4.76 -1.65 -27.39
CA ILE A 479 -4.63 -0.90 -28.66
C ILE A 479 -3.35 -0.04 -28.70
N GLY A 480 -2.55 -0.07 -27.62
CA GLY A 480 -1.37 0.78 -27.43
C GLY A 480 -0.05 0.02 -27.61
N GLU A 481 1.03 0.56 -27.04
CA GLU A 481 2.37 -0.06 -27.06
C GLU A 481 2.78 -0.55 -25.66
N PRO A 482 2.12 -1.58 -25.08
CA PRO A 482 2.46 -2.03 -23.74
C PRO A 482 3.84 -2.71 -23.70
N ILE A 483 4.52 -2.52 -22.58
CA ILE A 483 5.72 -3.24 -22.18
C ILE A 483 5.33 -4.16 -21.03
N ILE A 484 5.45 -5.46 -21.23
CA ILE A 484 5.02 -6.47 -20.27
C ILE A 484 6.22 -7.33 -19.89
N THR A 485 6.61 -7.35 -18.63
CA THR A 485 7.79 -8.08 -18.13
C THR A 485 7.45 -8.92 -16.92
N ASN A 486 8.02 -10.13 -16.84
CA ASN A 486 7.89 -11.01 -15.66
C ASN A 486 6.42 -11.31 -15.27
N CYS A 487 5.50 -11.28 -16.23
CA CYS A 487 4.06 -11.42 -15.96
C CYS A 487 3.56 -12.86 -16.18
N THR A 488 2.56 -13.26 -15.40
CA THR A 488 1.88 -14.55 -15.53
C THR A 488 0.42 -14.38 -15.96
N PHE A 489 0.02 -15.13 -16.97
CA PHE A 489 -1.35 -15.18 -17.50
C PHE A 489 -1.85 -16.61 -17.43
N SER A 490 -2.81 -16.90 -16.56
CA SER A 490 -3.35 -18.26 -16.44
C SER A 490 -4.86 -18.37 -16.30
N GLY A 491 -5.45 -19.39 -16.90
CA GLY A 491 -6.89 -19.65 -16.79
C GLY A 491 -7.78 -18.54 -17.35
N ASN A 492 -7.26 -17.62 -18.17
CA ASN A 492 -8.08 -16.55 -18.72
C ASN A 492 -8.85 -17.04 -19.95
N SER A 493 -10.06 -16.52 -20.15
CA SER A 493 -10.96 -16.97 -21.23
C SER A 493 -11.52 -15.80 -22.04
N ALA A 494 -11.61 -15.99 -23.37
CA ALA A 494 -12.25 -15.04 -24.28
C ALA A 494 -12.79 -15.74 -25.54
N ASN A 495 -13.48 -15.00 -26.43
CA ASN A 495 -13.70 -15.49 -27.78
C ASN A 495 -12.39 -15.41 -28.59
N ARG A 496 -11.67 -14.29 -28.47
CA ARG A 496 -10.37 -14.05 -29.12
C ARG A 496 -9.34 -13.60 -28.09
N GLY A 497 -8.17 -14.23 -28.07
CA GLY A 497 -7.08 -13.87 -27.16
C GLY A 497 -7.42 -14.20 -25.71
N GLY A 498 -7.36 -15.49 -25.34
CA GLY A 498 -7.71 -15.94 -23.99
C GLY A 498 -6.88 -15.21 -22.91
N GLY A 499 -5.57 -15.12 -23.12
CA GLY A 499 -4.70 -14.19 -22.41
C GLY A 499 -4.86 -12.76 -22.91
N ILE A 500 -4.24 -12.44 -24.05
CA ILE A 500 -4.16 -11.08 -24.60
C ILE A 500 -4.78 -11.01 -25.99
N PHE A 501 -5.60 -9.99 -26.20
CA PHE A 501 -6.03 -9.57 -27.53
C PHE A 501 -5.43 -8.21 -27.89
N PHE A 502 -4.76 -8.13 -29.03
CA PHE A 502 -4.05 -6.95 -29.49
C PHE A 502 -4.63 -6.40 -30.80
N THR A 503 -4.99 -5.12 -30.83
CA THR A 503 -5.56 -4.46 -32.02
C THR A 503 -4.70 -3.27 -32.46
N TRP A 504 -4.63 -3.01 -33.78
CA TRP A 504 -4.00 -1.84 -34.42
C TRP A 504 -2.46 -1.84 -34.52
N GLY A 505 -1.94 -1.01 -35.43
CA GLY A 505 -0.56 -0.94 -35.93
C GLY A 505 0.56 -0.53 -34.97
N ALA A 506 0.38 -0.78 -33.68
CA ALA A 506 1.32 -0.50 -32.61
C ALA A 506 2.27 -1.69 -32.36
N LYS A 507 3.33 -1.48 -31.57
CA LYS A 507 4.26 -2.52 -31.12
C LYS A 507 3.95 -2.92 -29.67
N MET A 508 3.66 -4.20 -29.43
CA MET A 508 3.68 -4.77 -28.07
C MET A 508 5.04 -5.42 -27.80
N THR A 509 5.62 -5.17 -26.62
CA THR A 509 6.87 -5.80 -26.18
C THR A 509 6.62 -6.66 -24.95
N MET A 510 7.09 -7.90 -24.98
CA MET A 510 7.00 -8.84 -23.87
C MET A 510 8.34 -9.50 -23.62
N ALA A 511 8.75 -9.55 -22.36
CA ALA A 511 9.93 -10.31 -21.94
C ALA A 511 9.59 -11.17 -20.72
N ASN A 512 10.15 -12.38 -20.66
CA ASN A 512 10.07 -13.23 -19.48
C ASN A 512 8.61 -13.42 -19.01
N CYS A 513 7.66 -13.74 -19.90
CA CYS A 513 6.25 -13.90 -19.51
C CYS A 513 5.80 -15.36 -19.64
N THR A 514 4.88 -15.79 -18.78
CA THR A 514 4.31 -17.16 -18.80
C THR A 514 2.81 -17.12 -19.07
N PHE A 515 2.36 -17.94 -20.04
CA PHE A 515 0.96 -18.19 -20.34
C PHE A 515 0.64 -19.68 -20.20
N ALA A 516 -0.40 -20.02 -19.42
CA ALA A 516 -0.79 -21.41 -19.19
C ALA A 516 -2.28 -21.58 -18.84
N GLY A 517 -2.94 -22.55 -19.48
CA GLY A 517 -4.36 -22.84 -19.29
C GLY A 517 -5.34 -21.75 -19.73
N ASN A 518 -4.90 -20.76 -20.53
CA ASN A 518 -5.82 -19.80 -21.14
C ASN A 518 -6.60 -20.45 -22.29
N SER A 519 -7.79 -19.94 -22.59
CA SER A 519 -8.68 -20.53 -23.60
C SER A 519 -9.38 -19.48 -24.46
N ALA A 520 -9.43 -19.71 -25.76
CA ALA A 520 -10.22 -18.91 -26.68
C ALA A 520 -10.70 -19.73 -27.89
N SER A 521 -11.65 -19.18 -28.66
CA SER A 521 -11.98 -19.73 -29.97
C SER A 521 -10.87 -19.46 -30.99
N THR A 522 -10.02 -18.48 -30.74
CA THR A 522 -8.91 -18.10 -31.60
C THR A 522 -7.81 -17.43 -30.76
N GLY A 523 -6.60 -18.01 -30.77
CA GLY A 523 -5.44 -17.54 -30.00
C GLY A 523 -5.64 -17.69 -28.50
N ASN A 524 -5.30 -18.86 -27.96
CA ASN A 524 -5.52 -19.15 -26.54
C ASN A 524 -4.68 -18.24 -25.64
N ALA A 525 -3.39 -18.05 -25.94
CA ALA A 525 -2.53 -17.12 -25.22
C ALA A 525 -2.67 -15.70 -25.81
N LEU A 526 -2.48 -15.59 -27.13
CA LEU A 526 -2.37 -14.32 -27.85
C LEU A 526 -3.20 -14.36 -29.14
N ALA A 527 -3.97 -13.32 -29.41
CA ALA A 527 -4.57 -13.10 -30.72
C ALA A 527 -4.42 -11.64 -31.18
N SER A 528 -4.24 -11.45 -32.48
CA SER A 528 -4.28 -10.14 -33.16
C SER A 528 -5.37 -10.09 -34.25
N ASP A 529 -5.78 -8.88 -34.66
CA ASP A 529 -6.76 -8.65 -35.74
C ASP A 529 -6.18 -7.68 -36.79
N PRO A 530 -6.23 -7.99 -38.11
CA PRO A 530 -5.63 -7.18 -39.15
C PRO A 530 -6.69 -6.20 -39.69
N HIS A 531 -7.18 -5.29 -38.84
CA HIS A 531 -8.31 -4.45 -39.26
C HIS A 531 -7.92 -3.42 -40.34
N LEU A 532 -6.62 -3.16 -40.56
CA LEU A 532 -6.11 -2.27 -41.62
C LEU A 532 -4.86 -2.84 -42.31
N PRO A 533 -4.91 -3.18 -43.62
CA PRO A 533 -3.76 -3.68 -44.39
C PRO A 533 -2.55 -2.74 -44.45
N SER A 534 -2.70 -1.47 -44.08
CA SER A 534 -1.65 -0.44 -44.17
C SER A 534 -0.81 -0.26 -42.90
N LEU A 535 -1.25 -0.79 -41.75
CA LEU A 535 -0.56 -0.70 -40.45
C LEU A 535 -0.86 -1.95 -39.60
N PRO A 536 -0.40 -3.14 -39.98
CA PRO A 536 -0.56 -4.33 -39.13
C PRO A 536 0.27 -4.15 -37.85
N GLY A 537 -0.35 -4.38 -36.68
CA GLY A 537 0.36 -4.41 -35.40
C GLY A 537 1.33 -5.60 -35.38
N TYR A 538 2.44 -5.47 -34.66
CA TYR A 538 3.39 -6.57 -34.48
C TYR A 538 3.81 -6.68 -33.02
N PHE A 539 4.15 -7.88 -32.61
CA PHE A 539 4.57 -8.17 -31.24
C PHE A 539 6.03 -8.66 -31.21
N GLN A 540 6.74 -8.28 -30.16
CA GLN A 540 8.09 -8.72 -29.86
C GLN A 540 8.08 -9.49 -28.54
N LEU A 541 8.42 -10.78 -28.58
CA LEU A 541 8.44 -11.65 -27.42
C LEU A 541 9.84 -12.24 -27.29
N THR A 542 10.42 -12.14 -26.10
CA THR A 542 11.70 -12.78 -25.76
C THR A 542 11.56 -13.52 -24.44
N ASN A 543 12.21 -14.68 -24.28
CA ASN A 543 12.22 -15.45 -23.02
C ASN A 543 10.83 -15.83 -22.50
N CYS A 544 9.81 -15.92 -23.36
CA CYS A 544 8.44 -16.19 -22.93
C CYS A 544 8.12 -17.70 -22.99
N ILE A 545 7.19 -18.15 -22.16
CA ILE A 545 6.59 -19.49 -22.24
C ILE A 545 5.11 -19.35 -22.56
N LEU A 546 4.68 -19.84 -23.71
CA LEU A 546 3.27 -19.88 -24.13
C LEU A 546 2.83 -21.35 -24.23
N TRP A 547 2.17 -21.84 -23.18
CA TRP A 547 1.78 -23.24 -23.01
C TRP A 547 0.25 -23.41 -22.91
N ASP A 548 -0.44 -22.94 -23.95
CA ASP A 548 -1.90 -22.85 -24.04
C ASP A 548 -2.50 -23.68 -25.21
N GLY A 549 -1.83 -24.74 -25.63
CA GLY A 549 -2.26 -25.61 -26.74
C GLY A 549 -1.70 -25.20 -28.11
N GLU A 550 -2.09 -25.92 -29.17
CA GLU A 550 -1.55 -25.74 -30.53
C GLU A 550 -1.90 -24.37 -31.15
N ASP A 551 -3.02 -23.77 -30.74
CA ASP A 551 -3.46 -22.44 -31.17
C ASP A 551 -3.06 -21.35 -30.13
N ALA A 552 -1.91 -21.49 -29.48
CA ALA A 552 -1.42 -20.52 -28.49
C ALA A 552 -1.36 -19.10 -29.07
N ILE A 553 -0.94 -18.95 -30.32
CA ILE A 553 -0.86 -17.66 -31.02
C ILE A 553 -1.72 -17.69 -32.27
N PHE A 554 -2.58 -16.69 -32.42
CA PHE A 554 -3.24 -16.40 -33.69
C PHE A 554 -2.80 -15.03 -34.23
N ASP A 555 -2.16 -15.05 -35.40
CA ASP A 555 -1.81 -13.86 -36.17
C ASP A 555 -2.29 -14.01 -37.62
N PRO A 556 -3.30 -13.24 -38.06
CA PRO A 556 -3.90 -13.37 -39.37
C PRO A 556 -3.11 -12.69 -40.51
N ASP A 557 -1.98 -12.01 -40.23
CA ASP A 557 -1.12 -11.45 -41.30
C ASP A 557 -0.35 -12.56 -42.05
N PRO A 558 -0.58 -12.76 -43.38
CA PRO A 558 0.13 -13.75 -44.17
C PRO A 558 1.63 -13.44 -44.36
N TYR A 559 2.10 -12.26 -43.96
CA TYR A 559 3.52 -11.90 -43.90
C TYR A 559 4.04 -12.01 -42.46
N ALA A 560 4.15 -13.24 -41.96
CA ALA A 560 4.74 -13.63 -40.66
C ALA A 560 6.24 -13.26 -40.47
N LEU A 561 6.69 -12.15 -41.05
CA LEU A 561 8.07 -11.65 -41.08
C LEU A 561 8.24 -10.35 -40.26
N ARG A 562 7.25 -9.92 -39.48
CA ARG A 562 7.34 -8.70 -38.64
C ARG A 562 7.32 -8.95 -37.14
N SER A 563 6.55 -9.92 -36.66
CA SER A 563 6.57 -10.32 -35.25
C SER A 563 7.87 -11.07 -34.95
N ALA A 564 8.66 -10.56 -34.01
CA ALA A 564 9.95 -11.13 -33.63
C ALA A 564 9.77 -11.88 -32.31
N ILE A 565 9.59 -13.19 -32.41
CA ILE A 565 9.55 -14.05 -31.23
C ILE A 565 10.83 -14.85 -31.19
N THR A 566 11.65 -14.63 -30.17
CA THR A 566 12.95 -15.28 -30.01
C THR A 566 13.09 -15.86 -28.61
N TYR A 567 13.95 -16.86 -28.47
CA TYR A 567 14.32 -17.47 -27.20
C TYR A 567 13.10 -17.79 -26.32
N SER A 568 12.02 -18.29 -26.92
CA SER A 568 10.75 -18.54 -26.25
C SER A 568 10.29 -19.99 -26.44
N ASN A 569 9.57 -20.53 -25.46
CA ASN A 569 8.97 -21.86 -25.52
C ASN A 569 7.49 -21.77 -25.90
N ILE A 570 7.12 -22.22 -27.10
CA ILE A 570 5.76 -22.06 -27.63
C ILE A 570 5.18 -23.40 -28.02
N GLN A 571 4.06 -23.77 -27.39
CA GLN A 571 3.33 -24.99 -27.70
C GLN A 571 2.79 -24.96 -29.14
N GLY A 572 2.92 -26.07 -29.87
CA GLY A 572 2.64 -26.13 -31.32
C GLY A 572 3.81 -25.65 -32.19
N GLY A 573 4.77 -24.94 -31.59
CA GLY A 573 5.98 -24.44 -32.23
C GLY A 573 5.76 -23.12 -32.96
N TRP A 574 6.76 -22.24 -32.90
CA TRP A 574 6.76 -20.97 -33.63
C TRP A 574 8.15 -20.67 -34.19
N PRO A 575 8.28 -20.27 -35.46
CA PRO A 575 9.58 -19.97 -36.05
C PRO A 575 10.24 -18.76 -35.37
N GLY A 576 11.54 -18.87 -35.07
CA GLY A 576 12.32 -17.78 -34.48
C GLY A 576 13.65 -18.28 -33.92
N GLU A 577 14.62 -17.38 -33.77
CA GLU A 577 15.91 -17.71 -33.19
C GLU A 577 15.75 -18.17 -31.74
N GLY A 578 16.35 -19.30 -31.37
CA GLY A 578 16.34 -19.80 -29.99
C GLY A 578 14.98 -20.31 -29.49
N ASN A 579 13.92 -20.29 -30.31
CA ASN A 579 12.62 -20.80 -29.90
C ASN A 579 12.65 -22.33 -29.77
N ILE A 580 11.94 -22.82 -28.76
CA ILE A 580 11.77 -24.24 -28.47
C ILE A 580 10.28 -24.58 -28.39
N ASN A 581 9.95 -25.87 -28.48
CA ASN A 581 8.61 -26.40 -28.30
C ASN A 581 8.74 -27.71 -27.52
N ILE A 582 8.74 -27.59 -26.21
CA ILE A 582 8.92 -28.71 -25.29
C ILE A 582 8.14 -28.44 -24.01
N ASN A 583 7.67 -29.48 -23.33
CA ASN A 583 6.97 -29.32 -22.07
C ASN A 583 7.84 -28.50 -21.09
N PRO A 584 7.36 -27.34 -20.59
CA PRO A 584 8.12 -26.50 -19.67
C PRO A 584 8.33 -27.15 -18.31
N ASN A 585 7.61 -28.23 -17.98
CA ASN A 585 7.69 -28.89 -16.67
C ASN A 585 7.45 -27.89 -15.53
N PHE A 586 6.31 -27.20 -15.55
CA PHE A 586 5.88 -26.38 -14.42
C PHE A 586 5.73 -27.23 -13.15
N ALA A 587 5.94 -26.62 -12.00
CA ALA A 587 5.78 -27.24 -10.69
C ALA A 587 4.39 -27.86 -10.51
N ASP A 588 3.37 -27.03 -10.68
CA ASP A 588 1.97 -27.41 -10.53
C ASP A 588 1.10 -26.52 -11.45
N PRO A 589 0.76 -26.96 -12.68
CA PRO A 589 -0.04 -26.14 -13.58
C PRO A 589 -1.48 -25.97 -13.04
N GLY A 590 -2.03 -24.76 -13.17
CA GLY A 590 -3.42 -24.49 -12.78
C GLY A 590 -4.43 -25.26 -13.64
N TYR A 591 -5.64 -25.44 -13.11
CA TYR A 591 -6.71 -26.18 -13.78
C TYR A 591 -8.10 -25.65 -13.42
N TRP A 592 -9.08 -25.91 -14.29
CA TRP A 592 -10.48 -25.65 -14.00
C TRP A 592 -11.06 -26.79 -13.15
N ALA A 593 -11.75 -26.44 -12.08
CA ALA A 593 -12.39 -27.38 -11.17
C ALA A 593 -13.87 -27.08 -10.98
N ASP A 594 -14.65 -28.07 -10.52
CA ASP A 594 -16.05 -27.84 -10.13
C ASP A 594 -16.11 -26.89 -8.92
N ALA A 595 -16.95 -25.84 -9.01
CA ALA A 595 -17.12 -24.85 -7.94
C ALA A 595 -17.49 -25.45 -6.57
N ASN A 596 -18.13 -26.62 -6.55
CA ASN A 596 -18.57 -27.31 -5.33
C ASN A 596 -17.57 -28.38 -4.86
N ASP A 597 -16.68 -28.86 -5.74
CA ASP A 597 -15.63 -29.81 -5.42
C ASP A 597 -14.34 -29.49 -6.21
N PRO A 598 -13.40 -28.72 -5.63
CA PRO A 598 -12.19 -28.30 -6.31
C PRO A 598 -11.22 -29.46 -6.65
N ASN A 599 -11.50 -30.69 -6.20
CA ASN A 599 -10.70 -31.87 -6.55
C ASN A 599 -11.13 -32.52 -7.87
N ILE A 600 -12.25 -32.07 -8.45
CA ILE A 600 -12.76 -32.57 -9.73
C ILE A 600 -12.40 -31.56 -10.79
N ALA A 601 -11.43 -31.91 -11.64
CA ALA A 601 -11.13 -31.11 -12.83
C ALA A 601 -12.31 -31.15 -13.82
N VAL A 602 -12.65 -30.00 -14.39
CA VAL A 602 -13.73 -29.83 -15.38
C VAL A 602 -13.20 -29.07 -16.60
N GLU A 603 -13.96 -29.08 -17.68
CA GLU A 603 -13.63 -28.31 -18.89
C GLU A 603 -13.89 -26.81 -18.66
N PRO A 604 -13.12 -25.89 -19.28
CA PRO A 604 -13.29 -24.45 -19.12
C PRO A 604 -14.70 -23.91 -19.47
N ASN A 605 -15.47 -24.64 -20.27
CA ASN A 605 -16.82 -24.26 -20.70
C ASN A 605 -17.94 -24.81 -19.80
N ASP A 606 -17.61 -25.50 -18.71
CA ASP A 606 -18.59 -25.92 -17.71
C ASP A 606 -19.13 -24.68 -16.95
N PRO A 607 -20.46 -24.53 -16.80
CA PRO A 607 -21.05 -23.38 -16.10
C PRO A 607 -20.68 -23.28 -14.61
N ASN A 608 -20.18 -24.37 -13.99
CA ASN A 608 -19.68 -24.40 -12.62
C ASN A 608 -18.15 -24.41 -12.56
N ALA A 609 -17.44 -24.19 -13.66
CA ALA A 609 -15.98 -24.18 -13.65
C ALA A 609 -15.43 -22.97 -12.87
N VAL A 610 -14.49 -23.23 -11.97
CA VAL A 610 -13.66 -22.22 -11.29
C VAL A 610 -12.19 -22.51 -11.51
N TRP A 611 -11.37 -21.48 -11.67
CA TRP A 611 -9.93 -21.66 -11.86
C TRP A 611 -9.21 -21.87 -10.51
N VAL A 612 -8.49 -22.98 -10.40
CA VAL A 612 -7.53 -23.26 -9.32
C VAL A 612 -6.15 -22.82 -9.80
N ASP A 613 -5.53 -21.91 -9.06
CA ASP A 613 -4.23 -21.34 -9.42
C ASP A 613 -3.13 -22.41 -9.37
N GLY A 614 -2.13 -22.23 -10.25
CA GLY A 614 -0.94 -23.07 -10.29
C GLY A 614 0.32 -22.36 -9.79
N ASP A 615 1.38 -23.15 -9.66
CA ASP A 615 2.76 -22.73 -9.47
C ASP A 615 3.54 -22.92 -10.79
N TYR A 616 3.87 -21.80 -11.43
CA TYR A 616 4.50 -21.76 -12.74
C TYR A 616 6.03 -21.67 -12.70
N HIS A 617 6.65 -21.83 -11.52
CA HIS A 617 8.09 -22.03 -11.47
C HIS A 617 8.48 -23.32 -12.20
N LEU A 618 9.68 -23.32 -12.78
CA LEU A 618 10.19 -24.44 -13.56
C LEU A 618 10.74 -25.52 -12.63
N LYS A 619 10.34 -26.79 -12.82
CA LYS A 619 10.90 -27.88 -12.02
C LYS A 619 12.42 -27.95 -12.15
N SER A 620 13.13 -28.18 -11.05
CA SER A 620 14.59 -28.29 -11.04
C SER A 620 15.08 -29.31 -10.02
N GLU A 621 15.96 -30.22 -10.46
CA GLU A 621 16.67 -31.13 -9.56
C GLU A 621 17.72 -30.40 -8.68
N ALA A 622 18.15 -29.20 -9.09
CA ALA A 622 19.04 -28.35 -8.30
C ALA A 622 18.26 -27.57 -7.22
N GLY A 623 17.06 -27.11 -7.56
CA GLY A 623 16.16 -26.43 -6.63
C GLY A 623 15.23 -25.45 -7.34
N ARG A 624 13.97 -25.41 -6.93
CA ARG A 624 12.95 -24.50 -7.42
C ARG A 624 12.31 -23.75 -6.25
N TRP A 625 12.03 -22.46 -6.42
CA TRP A 625 11.32 -21.68 -5.42
C TRP A 625 9.87 -22.14 -5.25
N ASN A 626 9.45 -22.39 -4.02
CA ASN A 626 8.06 -22.67 -3.67
C ASN A 626 7.45 -21.44 -2.98
N PRO A 627 6.49 -20.74 -3.59
CA PRO A 627 5.92 -19.52 -3.04
C PRO A 627 5.05 -19.76 -1.80
N ASN A 628 4.58 -20.99 -1.55
CA ASN A 628 3.75 -21.30 -0.38
C ASN A 628 4.56 -21.51 0.89
N SER A 629 5.77 -22.07 0.75
CA SER A 629 6.67 -22.33 1.88
C SER A 629 7.86 -21.36 1.93
N GLU A 630 7.96 -20.45 0.94
CA GLU A 630 9.06 -19.50 0.79
C GLU A 630 10.43 -20.18 0.89
N SER A 631 10.58 -21.32 0.20
CA SER A 631 11.77 -22.18 0.31
C SER A 631 12.11 -22.88 -0.99
N TRP A 632 13.37 -23.28 -1.16
CA TRP A 632 13.83 -24.08 -2.29
C TRP A 632 13.47 -25.55 -2.14
N VAL A 633 12.84 -26.13 -3.17
CA VAL A 633 12.42 -27.53 -3.24
C VAL A 633 13.08 -28.21 -4.43
N LYS A 634 13.61 -29.42 -4.24
CA LYS A 634 14.16 -30.22 -5.35
C LYS A 634 13.07 -31.05 -6.00
N ASP A 635 13.02 -31.01 -7.32
CA ASP A 635 12.13 -31.81 -8.12
C ASP A 635 12.83 -33.07 -8.67
N ASP A 636 12.06 -33.96 -9.29
CA ASP A 636 12.53 -35.20 -9.92
C ASP A 636 12.95 -35.02 -11.38
N VAL A 637 12.79 -33.81 -11.92
CA VAL A 637 13.11 -33.46 -13.29
C VAL A 637 13.57 -32.01 -13.36
N THR A 638 14.55 -31.75 -14.22
CA THR A 638 14.96 -30.40 -14.58
C THR A 638 14.24 -29.95 -15.84
N SER A 639 13.61 -28.78 -15.77
CA SER A 639 12.94 -28.16 -16.90
C SER A 639 13.94 -27.84 -18.03
N PRO A 640 13.57 -28.10 -19.30
CA PRO A 640 14.37 -27.68 -20.45
C PRO A 640 14.34 -26.16 -20.68
N CYS A 641 13.52 -25.40 -19.94
CA CYS A 641 13.43 -23.95 -20.02
C CYS A 641 14.43 -23.23 -19.08
N ILE A 642 15.15 -23.97 -18.23
CA ILE A 642 16.23 -23.43 -17.40
C ILE A 642 17.45 -23.17 -18.29
N ASP A 643 18.11 -22.02 -18.10
CA ASP A 643 19.25 -21.52 -18.89
C ASP A 643 19.00 -21.47 -20.42
N ALA A 644 17.75 -21.35 -20.85
CA ALA A 644 17.36 -21.48 -22.25
C ALA A 644 17.05 -20.14 -22.94
N GLY A 645 16.93 -19.03 -22.20
CA GLY A 645 16.56 -17.71 -22.71
C GLY A 645 17.64 -17.03 -23.57
N ASP A 646 17.47 -15.77 -23.91
CA ASP A 646 18.39 -15.02 -24.78
C ASP A 646 19.76 -14.88 -24.08
N PRO A 647 20.87 -15.30 -24.74
CA PRO A 647 22.21 -15.20 -24.16
C PRO A 647 22.67 -13.76 -23.87
N ASN A 648 21.97 -12.74 -24.38
CA ASN A 648 22.26 -11.33 -24.11
C ASN A 648 21.35 -10.73 -23.02
N SER A 649 20.36 -11.48 -22.52
CA SER A 649 19.54 -11.04 -21.41
C SER A 649 20.30 -11.10 -20.09
N ASP A 650 20.00 -10.18 -19.20
CA ASP A 650 20.56 -10.17 -17.85
C ASP A 650 19.99 -11.34 -17.04
N TRP A 651 20.88 -12.15 -16.49
CA TRP A 651 20.58 -13.31 -15.64
C TRP A 651 21.13 -13.12 -14.22
N THR A 652 21.82 -12.02 -13.94
CA THR A 652 22.62 -11.85 -12.71
C THR A 652 21.81 -11.80 -11.41
N SER A 653 20.48 -11.62 -11.54
CA SER A 653 19.55 -11.67 -10.41
C SER A 653 19.07 -13.09 -10.08
N GLU A 654 19.40 -14.11 -10.88
CA GLU A 654 19.06 -15.51 -10.61
C GLU A 654 19.93 -16.10 -9.49
N THR A 655 19.32 -16.83 -8.57
CA THR A 655 20.02 -17.42 -7.42
C THR A 655 20.91 -18.58 -7.88
N TRP A 656 22.17 -18.64 -7.39
CA TRP A 656 23.08 -19.76 -7.65
C TRP A 656 22.51 -21.08 -7.08
N PRO A 657 22.67 -22.25 -7.74
CA PRO A 657 23.40 -22.45 -8.99
C PRO A 657 22.63 -21.94 -10.21
N HIS A 658 23.27 -21.13 -11.05
CA HIS A 658 22.75 -20.63 -12.33
C HIS A 658 23.72 -20.99 -13.47
N GLY A 659 23.24 -21.18 -14.70
CA GLY A 659 24.07 -21.60 -15.84
C GLY A 659 24.74 -20.45 -16.60
N GLY A 660 24.62 -19.21 -16.12
CA GLY A 660 25.15 -18.01 -16.79
C GLY A 660 24.31 -17.58 -17.99
N ARG A 661 23.03 -17.97 -18.01
CA ARG A 661 22.05 -17.65 -19.04
C ARG A 661 20.67 -17.64 -18.40
N ILE A 662 19.82 -16.68 -18.78
CA ILE A 662 18.51 -16.48 -18.15
C ILE A 662 17.58 -17.68 -18.39
N ASN A 663 16.77 -18.02 -17.40
CA ASN A 663 15.63 -18.92 -17.56
C ASN A 663 14.53 -18.28 -18.43
N MET A 664 13.73 -19.09 -19.12
CA MET A 664 12.50 -18.60 -19.77
C MET A 664 11.32 -18.50 -18.79
N GLY A 665 10.39 -17.58 -19.05
CA GLY A 665 9.13 -17.42 -18.31
C GLY A 665 9.15 -16.32 -17.24
N ALA A 666 8.02 -16.18 -16.54
CA ALA A 666 7.74 -15.13 -15.54
C ALA A 666 8.81 -14.90 -14.48
N TYR A 667 9.56 -15.94 -14.12
CA TYR A 667 10.57 -15.92 -13.06
C TYR A 667 12.01 -15.86 -13.60
N GLY A 668 12.19 -15.83 -14.91
CA GLY A 668 13.52 -15.70 -15.50
C GLY A 668 14.16 -14.36 -15.15
N GLY A 669 15.42 -14.38 -14.70
CA GLY A 669 16.12 -13.17 -14.28
C GLY A 669 15.62 -12.60 -12.94
N THR A 670 14.91 -13.39 -12.13
CA THR A 670 14.52 -13.01 -10.76
C THR A 670 15.20 -13.90 -9.72
N ARG A 671 15.13 -13.52 -8.44
CA ARG A 671 15.73 -14.32 -7.35
C ARG A 671 15.03 -15.67 -7.16
N GLU A 672 13.76 -15.74 -7.53
CA GLU A 672 12.91 -16.92 -7.48
C GLU A 672 13.10 -17.83 -8.71
N ALA A 673 13.95 -17.44 -9.67
CA ALA A 673 14.31 -18.26 -10.82
C ALA A 673 14.81 -19.64 -10.39
N SER A 674 14.35 -20.70 -11.08
CA SER A 674 14.72 -22.07 -10.74
C SER A 674 16.19 -22.35 -11.04
N MET A 675 16.86 -23.05 -10.14
CA MET A 675 18.30 -23.25 -10.18
C MET A 675 18.73 -24.21 -11.30
N SER A 676 19.92 -24.00 -11.84
CA SER A 676 20.57 -24.81 -12.85
C SER A 676 21.24 -26.06 -12.28
N THR A 677 21.12 -27.18 -13.00
CA THR A 677 21.92 -28.40 -12.75
C THR A 677 23.30 -28.35 -13.42
N GLN A 678 23.59 -27.31 -14.20
CA GLN A 678 24.87 -27.07 -14.86
C GLN A 678 25.41 -25.69 -14.44
N PRO A 679 25.73 -25.48 -13.16
CA PRO A 679 26.20 -24.19 -12.69
C PRO A 679 27.42 -23.73 -13.46
N GLN A 680 27.48 -22.42 -13.75
CA GLN A 680 28.73 -21.77 -14.11
C GLN A 680 29.76 -22.04 -13.00
N GLU A 681 30.98 -22.42 -13.38
CA GLU A 681 32.06 -22.68 -12.40
C GLU A 681 32.29 -21.42 -11.56
N MET A 682 32.19 -21.58 -10.24
CA MET A 682 32.52 -20.54 -9.27
C MET A 682 34.03 -20.54 -9.06
N THR A 683 34.72 -19.46 -9.46
CA THR A 683 36.14 -19.29 -9.14
C THR A 683 36.27 -18.88 -7.68
N LEU A 684 36.64 -19.82 -6.81
CA LEU A 684 36.84 -19.56 -5.39
C LEU A 684 38.21 -18.90 -5.15
N PRO A 685 38.31 -17.93 -4.22
CA PRO A 685 39.51 -17.13 -4.07
C PRO A 685 40.67 -17.89 -3.42
N SER A 686 41.89 -17.53 -3.83
CA SER A 686 43.10 -17.77 -3.05
C SER A 686 43.25 -16.69 -1.98
N VAL A 687 43.48 -17.10 -0.73
CA VAL A 687 43.41 -16.24 0.45
C VAL A 687 44.74 -16.26 1.21
N ALA A 688 45.29 -15.08 1.48
CA ALA A 688 46.35 -14.85 2.45
C ALA A 688 45.73 -14.48 3.80
N TYR A 689 45.80 -15.36 4.79
CA TYR A 689 45.30 -15.09 6.15
C TYR A 689 46.47 -14.74 7.07
N ILE A 690 46.49 -13.50 7.57
CA ILE A 690 47.55 -12.96 8.40
C ILE A 690 47.19 -13.14 9.88
N HIS A 691 48.11 -13.70 10.67
CA HIS A 691 47.93 -13.95 12.12
C HIS A 691 49.21 -13.62 12.92
N GLU A 692 49.13 -13.51 14.24
CA GLU A 692 50.28 -13.19 15.11
C GLU A 692 50.35 -14.08 16.36
N ARG A 693 49.32 -14.02 17.22
CA ARG A 693 49.34 -14.54 18.59
C ARG A 693 48.56 -15.85 18.75
N GLU A 694 47.55 -16.10 17.92
CA GLU A 694 46.59 -17.19 18.05
C GLU A 694 46.58 -18.11 16.82
N VAL A 695 47.63 -18.94 16.70
CA VAL A 695 47.79 -19.87 15.58
C VAL A 695 46.63 -20.87 15.46
N GLU A 696 46.10 -21.37 16.57
CA GLU A 696 44.98 -22.34 16.57
C GLU A 696 43.68 -21.74 16.00
N ALA A 697 43.42 -20.46 16.26
CA ALA A 697 42.27 -19.76 15.69
C ALA A 697 42.45 -19.55 14.18
N ALA A 698 43.65 -19.15 13.75
CA ALA A 698 43.99 -19.02 12.33
C ALA A 698 43.86 -20.36 11.57
N GLU A 699 44.32 -21.48 12.15
CA GLU A 699 44.14 -22.83 11.60
C GLU A 699 42.66 -23.23 11.48
N SER A 700 41.82 -22.77 12.41
CA SER A 700 40.37 -23.01 12.38
C SER A 700 39.70 -22.21 11.26
N TYR A 701 40.09 -20.94 11.05
CA TYR A 701 39.65 -20.14 9.90
C TYR A 701 40.13 -20.74 8.56
N GLN A 702 41.38 -21.20 8.49
CA GLN A 702 41.90 -21.89 7.31
C GLN A 702 41.08 -23.15 7.02
N SER A 703 40.78 -23.95 8.04
CA SER A 703 39.98 -25.17 7.89
C SER A 703 38.56 -24.87 7.39
N LEU A 704 37.92 -23.82 7.90
CA LEU A 704 36.63 -23.35 7.40
C LEU A 704 36.74 -22.95 5.92
N LEU A 705 37.66 -22.06 5.56
CA LEU A 705 37.84 -21.57 4.19
C LEU A 705 38.13 -22.71 3.19
N VAL A 706 39.02 -23.63 3.56
CA VAL A 706 39.36 -24.81 2.74
C VAL A 706 38.16 -25.75 2.60
N SER A 707 37.32 -25.89 3.63
CA SER A 707 36.11 -26.72 3.54
C SER A 707 35.09 -26.16 2.53
N TYR A 708 35.12 -24.86 2.29
CA TYR A 708 34.33 -24.17 1.25
C TYR A 708 35.09 -24.02 -0.07
N GLY A 709 36.30 -24.56 -0.17
CA GLY A 709 37.11 -24.62 -1.39
C GLY A 709 38.03 -23.42 -1.67
N CYS A 710 38.12 -22.46 -0.74
CA CYS A 710 39.07 -21.35 -0.83
C CYS A 710 40.50 -21.86 -0.53
N LEU A 711 41.46 -21.56 -1.40
CA LEU A 711 42.85 -21.93 -1.17
C LEU A 711 43.49 -20.95 -0.18
N THR A 712 43.63 -21.34 1.09
CA THR A 712 44.10 -20.43 2.14
C THR A 712 45.50 -20.74 2.64
N THR A 713 46.38 -19.73 2.63
CA THR A 713 47.73 -19.77 3.23
C THR A 713 47.75 -18.93 4.50
N LEU A 714 48.23 -19.51 5.60
CA LEU A 714 48.50 -18.77 6.85
C LEU A 714 49.86 -18.07 6.77
N ILE A 715 49.91 -16.79 7.15
CA ILE A 715 51.10 -15.95 7.12
C ILE A 715 51.26 -15.31 8.50
N GLY A 716 52.38 -15.55 9.17
CA GLY A 716 52.71 -14.84 10.41
C GLY A 716 52.97 -13.36 10.14
N LEU A 717 52.55 -12.48 11.06
CA LEU A 717 52.70 -11.03 10.92
C LEU A 717 54.16 -10.60 10.66
N ASP A 718 55.13 -11.32 11.26
CA ASP A 718 56.57 -11.10 11.06
C ASP A 718 57.06 -11.47 9.65
N ASP A 719 56.34 -12.34 8.93
CA ASP A 719 56.71 -12.83 7.61
C ASP A 719 56.07 -12.01 6.46
N VAL A 720 55.09 -11.15 6.78
CA VAL A 720 54.30 -10.36 5.83
C VAL A 720 55.17 -9.57 4.86
N VAL A 721 56.20 -8.87 5.36
CA VAL A 721 57.09 -8.01 4.56
C VAL A 721 57.86 -8.81 3.49
N THR A 722 58.07 -10.11 3.73
CA THR A 722 58.81 -11.00 2.80
C THR A 722 57.90 -11.85 1.91
N THR A 723 56.59 -11.82 2.14
CA THR A 723 55.62 -12.65 1.42
C THR A 723 55.01 -11.89 0.23
N PRO A 724 54.97 -12.47 -0.98
CA PRO A 724 54.37 -11.82 -2.16
C PRO A 724 52.84 -11.87 -2.11
N LEU A 725 52.23 -10.94 -1.38
CA LEU A 725 50.78 -10.86 -1.18
C LEU A 725 49.99 -10.58 -2.49
N ASP A 726 50.64 -10.03 -3.51
CA ASP A 726 50.06 -9.76 -4.83
C ASP A 726 49.70 -11.05 -5.62
N SER A 727 50.17 -12.21 -5.16
CA SER A 727 49.83 -13.52 -5.74
C SER A 727 48.49 -14.11 -5.29
N TYR A 728 47.83 -13.50 -4.29
CA TYR A 728 46.53 -13.94 -3.76
C TYR A 728 45.37 -13.10 -4.32
N ASP A 729 44.15 -13.59 -4.18
CA ASP A 729 42.93 -12.86 -4.57
C ASP A 729 42.38 -11.99 -3.42
N LEU A 730 42.65 -12.37 -2.17
CA LEU A 730 42.19 -11.70 -0.96
C LEU A 730 43.23 -11.75 0.14
N VAL A 731 43.36 -10.65 0.90
CA VAL A 731 44.10 -10.62 2.17
C VAL A 731 43.11 -10.54 3.34
N ILE A 732 43.16 -11.49 4.26
CA ILE A 732 42.44 -11.44 5.53
C ILE A 732 43.40 -11.05 6.64
N VAL A 733 43.11 -9.95 7.32
CA VAL A 733 43.79 -9.54 8.54
C VAL A 733 43.06 -10.18 9.73
N GLY A 734 43.72 -11.15 10.37
CA GLY A 734 43.18 -11.88 11.51
C GLY A 734 42.92 -11.00 12.73
N HIS A 735 42.03 -11.46 13.60
CA HIS A 735 41.64 -10.71 14.81
C HIS A 735 42.78 -10.56 15.82
N ASP A 736 43.79 -11.42 15.75
CA ASP A 736 44.87 -11.54 16.72
C ASP A 736 46.10 -10.69 16.39
N THR A 737 46.16 -10.04 15.21
CA THR A 737 47.32 -9.30 14.66
C THR A 737 47.65 -7.96 15.34
N GLY A 738 47.22 -7.80 16.59
CA GLY A 738 47.62 -6.70 17.49
C GLY A 738 46.53 -5.68 17.83
N MET A 739 46.83 -4.82 18.81
CA MET A 739 46.09 -3.60 19.16
C MET A 739 46.78 -2.38 18.51
N LEU A 740 46.17 -1.19 18.50
CA LEU A 740 46.72 0.01 17.82
C LEU A 740 48.18 0.35 18.20
N SER A 741 48.57 0.06 19.44
CA SER A 741 49.94 0.27 19.96
C SER A 741 50.93 -0.84 19.57
N SER A 742 50.46 -1.96 19.01
CA SER A 742 51.23 -3.18 18.78
C SER A 742 51.16 -3.76 17.35
N TRP A 743 50.53 -3.08 16.38
CA TRP A 743 50.41 -3.53 14.97
C TRP A 743 51.75 -3.59 14.17
N GLY A 744 52.87 -3.87 14.84
CA GLY A 744 54.18 -3.99 14.20
C GLY A 744 54.75 -2.69 13.63
N GLU A 745 56.00 -2.75 13.15
CA GLU A 745 56.66 -1.61 12.49
C GLU A 745 55.89 -1.19 11.21
N SER A 746 56.06 0.06 10.77
CA SER A 746 55.33 0.66 9.63
C SER A 746 55.35 -0.14 8.34
N ASP A 747 56.32 -1.06 8.20
CA ASP A 747 56.59 -1.80 6.96
C ASP A 747 55.57 -2.93 6.71
N SER A 748 55.03 -3.59 7.74
CA SER A 748 54.00 -4.63 7.56
C SER A 748 52.66 -4.05 7.12
N VAL A 749 52.26 -2.90 7.67
CA VAL A 749 51.06 -2.16 7.23
C VAL A 749 51.21 -1.78 5.76
N ALA A 750 52.37 -1.23 5.40
CA ALA A 750 52.66 -0.84 4.03
C ALA A 750 52.69 -2.04 3.07
N ALA A 751 53.21 -3.20 3.48
CA ALA A 751 53.25 -4.39 2.64
C ALA A 751 51.83 -4.91 2.30
N ILE A 752 50.90 -4.86 3.26
CA ILE A 752 49.52 -5.29 3.06
C ILE A 752 48.76 -4.28 2.20
N ASP A 753 48.84 -2.99 2.53
CA ASP A 753 48.13 -1.93 1.79
C ASP A 753 48.63 -1.82 0.34
N ASN A 754 49.94 -1.96 0.11
CA ASN A 754 50.53 -1.91 -1.23
C ASN A 754 50.40 -3.22 -2.02
N SER A 755 49.79 -4.27 -1.46
CA SER A 755 49.55 -5.53 -2.20
C SER A 755 48.60 -5.35 -3.39
N GLY A 756 47.79 -4.28 -3.37
CA GLY A 756 46.77 -3.99 -4.38
C GLY A 756 45.60 -4.98 -4.38
N LYS A 757 45.45 -5.77 -3.31
CA LYS A 757 44.37 -6.75 -3.14
C LYS A 757 43.27 -6.22 -2.23
N PRO A 758 42.02 -6.69 -2.42
CA PRO A 758 40.96 -6.50 -1.43
C PRO A 758 41.41 -6.98 -0.05
N ILE A 759 40.95 -6.29 1.00
CA ILE A 759 41.35 -6.55 2.38
C ILE A 759 40.10 -6.74 3.25
N LEU A 760 40.06 -7.86 3.96
CA LEU A 760 39.04 -8.16 4.97
C LEU A 760 39.67 -8.09 6.37
N GLY A 761 39.21 -7.18 7.20
CA GLY A 761 39.68 -7.06 8.59
C GLY A 761 38.74 -7.74 9.58
N LEU A 762 39.29 -8.62 10.43
CA LEU A 762 38.53 -9.30 11.49
C LEU A 762 38.83 -8.69 12.85
N GLY A 763 37.80 -8.50 13.69
CA GLY A 763 37.94 -8.16 15.10
C GLY A 763 38.90 -6.99 15.42
N GLU A 764 39.58 -7.06 16.57
CA GLU A 764 40.51 -6.01 17.02
C GLU A 764 41.67 -5.80 16.06
N GLY A 765 42.25 -6.87 15.51
CA GLY A 765 43.36 -6.81 14.57
C GLY A 765 43.03 -6.03 13.30
N GLY A 766 41.91 -6.34 12.64
CA GLY A 766 41.45 -5.63 11.44
C GLY A 766 41.09 -4.17 11.72
N TYR A 767 40.40 -3.90 12.83
CA TYR A 767 40.08 -2.53 13.25
C TYR A 767 41.32 -1.68 13.54
N ALA A 768 42.31 -2.26 14.22
CA ALA A 768 43.58 -1.60 14.48
C ALA A 768 44.36 -1.36 13.17
N PHE A 769 44.33 -2.30 12.23
CA PHE A 769 44.93 -2.16 10.90
C PHE A 769 44.32 -0.98 10.12
N PHE A 770 42.99 -0.94 10.01
CA PHE A 770 42.32 0.14 9.28
C PHE A 770 42.50 1.50 9.95
N GLY A 771 42.66 1.53 11.28
CA GLY A 771 43.07 2.75 12.00
C GLY A 771 44.47 3.25 11.64
N LYS A 772 45.39 2.36 11.19
CA LYS A 772 46.71 2.78 10.66
C LYS A 772 46.63 3.33 9.24
N LEU A 773 45.57 2.99 8.52
CA LEU A 773 45.29 3.49 7.17
C LEU A 773 44.42 4.76 7.19
N ASP A 774 44.14 5.32 8.37
CA ASP A 774 43.27 6.48 8.59
C ASP A 774 41.87 6.30 7.95
N LEU A 775 41.33 5.06 7.99
CA LEU A 775 39.97 4.76 7.54
C LEU A 775 38.94 4.98 8.65
N GLU A 776 37.72 5.38 8.28
CA GLU A 776 36.62 5.64 9.22
C GLU A 776 36.11 4.35 9.87
N ILE A 777 36.23 3.21 9.18
CA ILE A 777 35.94 1.87 9.75
C ILE A 777 37.01 1.38 10.75
N GLY A 778 38.06 2.16 10.98
CA GLY A 778 39.17 1.87 11.90
C GLY A 778 39.14 2.65 13.21
N TRP A 779 40.22 2.55 13.99
CA TRP A 779 40.39 3.31 15.24
C TRP A 779 40.29 4.84 15.02
N PRO A 780 39.63 5.62 15.92
CA PRO A 780 39.16 5.30 17.28
C PRO A 780 37.70 4.85 17.40
N ASN A 781 37.04 4.46 16.32
CA ASN A 781 35.58 4.31 16.27
C ASN A 781 35.04 2.97 16.82
N GLY A 782 35.76 2.26 17.69
CA GLY A 782 35.37 0.92 18.19
C GLY A 782 34.87 0.88 19.64
N MET A 783 33.85 0.05 19.91
CA MET A 783 33.36 -0.32 21.26
C MET A 783 33.13 -1.83 21.48
N HIS A 784 33.56 -2.39 22.62
CA HIS A 784 33.20 -3.77 23.00
C HIS A 784 31.70 -3.94 23.29
N GLY A 785 31.07 -4.89 22.58
CA GLY A 785 29.68 -5.30 22.72
C GLY A 785 29.55 -6.70 23.34
N SER A 786 28.32 -7.10 23.66
CA SER A 786 28.01 -8.41 24.28
C SER A 786 26.86 -9.15 23.59
N ARG A 787 26.51 -8.72 22.37
CA ARG A 787 25.46 -9.35 21.55
C ARG A 787 26.08 -10.38 20.63
N ASP A 788 25.26 -11.31 20.18
CA ASP A 788 25.62 -12.50 19.38
C ASP A 788 24.86 -12.59 18.05
N SER A 789 24.16 -11.51 17.74
CA SER A 789 23.30 -11.33 16.58
C SER A 789 23.48 -9.95 15.95
N ILE A 790 23.13 -9.84 14.66
CA ILE A 790 23.03 -8.54 13.96
C ILE A 790 21.59 -8.29 13.50
N GLU A 791 21.15 -7.03 13.48
CA GLU A 791 19.98 -6.62 12.71
C GLU A 791 20.46 -6.21 11.30
N VAL A 792 19.97 -6.91 10.28
CA VAL A 792 20.29 -6.65 8.87
C VAL A 792 19.69 -5.30 8.45
N ILE A 793 20.53 -4.43 7.88
CA ILE A 793 20.10 -3.10 7.44
C ILE A 793 19.33 -3.20 6.12
N ASP A 794 19.94 -3.87 5.14
CA ASP A 794 19.37 -4.13 3.83
C ASP A 794 19.34 -5.65 3.55
N PRO A 795 18.18 -6.31 3.72
CA PRO A 795 18.06 -7.75 3.44
C PRO A 795 18.18 -8.07 1.95
N ASN A 796 18.08 -7.07 1.07
CA ASN A 796 18.28 -7.25 -0.35
C ASN A 796 19.75 -7.15 -0.77
N ASN A 797 20.66 -6.83 0.15
CA ASN A 797 22.07 -6.85 -0.16
C ASN A 797 22.47 -8.28 -0.53
N SER A 798 23.14 -8.42 -1.66
CA SER A 798 23.51 -9.72 -2.22
C SER A 798 24.53 -10.48 -1.38
N LEU A 799 25.13 -9.85 -0.36
CA LEU A 799 25.87 -10.51 0.72
C LEU A 799 25.05 -11.60 1.43
N PHE A 800 23.74 -11.45 1.53
CA PHE A 800 22.87 -12.42 2.20
C PHE A 800 22.32 -13.49 1.25
N SER A 801 22.74 -13.49 -0.02
CA SER A 801 22.22 -14.44 -1.02
C SER A 801 23.29 -15.13 -1.86
N VAL A 802 24.55 -14.67 -1.84
CA VAL A 802 25.60 -15.18 -2.74
C VAL A 802 26.92 -15.43 -2.01
N PRO A 803 27.53 -16.63 -2.17
CA PRO A 803 26.98 -17.80 -2.87
C PRO A 803 25.96 -18.60 -2.06
N TYR A 804 25.89 -18.43 -0.73
CA TYR A 804 24.96 -19.16 0.12
C TYR A 804 23.77 -18.29 0.48
N ALA A 805 22.56 -18.76 0.18
CA ALA A 805 21.34 -18.09 0.58
C ALA A 805 21.21 -18.08 2.11
N ILE A 806 21.10 -16.90 2.69
CA ILE A 806 20.84 -16.67 4.12
C ILE A 806 19.41 -16.16 4.22
N ASP A 807 18.56 -16.97 4.85
CA ASP A 807 17.19 -16.59 5.15
C ASP A 807 17.19 -15.52 6.25
N VAL A 808 16.83 -14.28 5.88
CA VAL A 808 16.76 -13.15 6.81
C VAL A 808 15.34 -13.08 7.38
N PRO A 809 15.15 -13.32 8.69
CA PRO A 809 13.82 -13.29 9.29
C PRO A 809 13.20 -11.89 9.24
N ASP A 810 11.87 -11.80 9.41
CA ASP A 810 11.11 -10.54 9.38
C ASP A 810 11.61 -9.47 10.37
N ASP A 811 12.11 -9.90 11.54
CA ASP A 811 12.71 -9.01 12.54
C ASP A 811 14.12 -8.55 12.16
N ARG A 812 14.66 -9.12 11.07
CA ARG A 812 15.99 -8.91 10.50
C ARG A 812 17.12 -9.34 11.43
N VAL A 813 16.84 -10.12 12.47
CA VAL A 813 17.85 -10.52 13.45
C VAL A 813 18.48 -11.86 13.08
N LEU A 814 19.76 -11.83 12.73
CA LEU A 814 20.55 -13.01 12.42
C LEU A 814 21.43 -13.40 13.61
N GLN A 815 21.22 -14.60 14.16
CA GLN A 815 22.09 -15.18 15.19
C GLN A 815 23.38 -15.71 14.55
N LEU A 816 24.48 -14.99 14.72
CA LEU A 816 25.74 -15.32 14.07
C LEU A 816 26.63 -16.25 14.91
N TYR A 817 26.48 -16.21 16.25
CA TYR A 817 27.35 -16.94 17.17
C TYR A 817 26.54 -17.70 18.23
N THR A 818 27.16 -18.70 18.87
CA THR A 818 26.53 -19.48 19.94
C THR A 818 26.83 -18.96 21.35
N GLU A 819 27.96 -18.26 21.54
CA GLU A 819 28.40 -17.59 22.79
C GLU A 819 29.36 -16.43 22.42
N THR A 820 29.37 -15.27 23.12
CA THR A 820 30.14 -14.10 22.63
C THR A 820 30.86 -13.22 23.66
N GLU A 821 32.04 -12.74 23.22
CA GLU A 821 32.54 -11.37 23.42
C GLU A 821 32.74 -10.77 22.01
N HIS A 822 31.96 -9.76 21.63
CA HIS A 822 32.07 -9.11 20.31
C HIS A 822 32.34 -7.63 20.44
N VAL A 823 32.56 -6.97 19.31
CA VAL A 823 32.95 -5.58 19.26
C VAL A 823 32.11 -4.93 18.14
N ASP A 824 31.46 -3.78 18.41
CA ASP A 824 30.66 -2.96 17.44
C ASP A 824 31.23 -1.55 17.06
N LEU A 825 31.31 -1.21 15.76
CA LEU A 825 31.84 0.11 15.32
C LEU A 825 30.84 1.23 15.63
N HIS A 826 31.25 2.23 16.42
CA HIS A 826 30.45 3.41 16.73
C HIS A 826 30.65 4.51 15.69
N LEU A 827 29.70 4.62 14.76
CA LEU A 827 29.68 5.61 13.68
C LEU A 827 28.40 6.45 13.80
N TRP A 828 28.51 7.64 14.40
CA TRP A 828 27.39 8.59 14.46
C TRP A 828 27.83 10.06 14.36
N PRO A 829 27.37 10.81 13.35
CA PRO A 829 26.59 10.35 12.17
C PRO A 829 27.42 9.40 11.29
N MET A 830 26.75 8.61 10.44
CA MET A 830 27.44 7.72 9.49
C MET A 830 28.29 8.53 8.49
N PRO A 831 29.58 8.23 8.32
CA PRO A 831 30.39 8.85 7.28
C PRO A 831 29.88 8.50 5.88
N GLU A 832 29.96 9.44 4.93
CA GLU A 832 29.51 9.22 3.54
C GLU A 832 30.32 8.13 2.80
N THR A 833 31.53 7.83 3.27
CA THR A 833 32.43 6.81 2.71
C THR A 833 32.10 5.39 3.19
N VAL A 834 31.21 5.23 4.17
CA VAL A 834 30.92 3.95 4.83
C VAL A 834 29.52 3.46 4.49
N THR A 835 29.42 2.20 4.07
CA THR A 835 28.16 1.47 3.93
C THR A 835 28.01 0.49 5.09
N ALA A 836 26.99 0.68 5.93
CA ALA A 836 26.66 -0.27 6.99
C ALA A 836 25.69 -1.34 6.48
N LEU A 837 26.00 -2.60 6.77
CA LEU A 837 25.25 -3.76 6.27
C LEU A 837 24.56 -4.53 7.41
N GLY A 838 25.11 -4.47 8.63
CA GLY A 838 24.48 -4.98 9.85
C GLY A 838 24.71 -4.03 11.01
N LYS A 839 23.70 -3.84 11.86
CA LYS A 839 23.78 -3.05 13.10
C LYS A 839 23.54 -3.92 14.33
N GLN A 840 23.97 -3.44 15.49
CA GLN A 840 23.65 -4.06 16.75
C GLN A 840 22.14 -3.95 17.06
N VAL A 841 21.53 -5.04 17.51
CA VAL A 841 20.12 -5.09 17.91
C VAL A 841 19.86 -4.11 19.06
N GLU A 842 18.79 -3.32 18.98
CA GLU A 842 18.34 -2.35 20.01
C GLU A 842 19.29 -1.14 20.26
N SER A 843 20.33 -0.93 19.44
CA SER A 843 21.30 0.16 19.64
C SER A 843 21.42 1.09 18.43
N HIS A 844 21.59 2.40 18.67
CA HIS A 844 21.73 3.41 17.60
C HIS A 844 23.21 3.74 17.39
N GLY A 845 23.68 3.67 16.14
CA GLY A 845 25.04 4.09 15.76
C GLY A 845 26.13 3.01 15.84
N TYR A 846 25.78 1.74 16.04
CA TYR A 846 26.73 0.63 16.23
C TYR A 846 26.63 -0.42 15.12
N TYR A 847 27.73 -0.69 14.42
CA TYR A 847 27.76 -1.47 13.17
C TYR A 847 28.88 -2.52 13.16
N PRO A 848 28.58 -3.81 13.44
CA PRO A 848 29.59 -4.89 13.42
C PRO A 848 29.97 -5.34 11.99
N LEU A 849 29.21 -4.95 10.97
CA LEU A 849 29.44 -5.28 9.56
C LEU A 849 29.32 -4.01 8.71
N ALA A 850 30.46 -3.54 8.20
CA ALA A 850 30.56 -2.32 7.40
C ALA A 850 31.60 -2.45 6.27
N LEU A 851 31.46 -1.59 5.26
CA LEU A 851 32.29 -1.54 4.06
C LEU A 851 32.74 -0.09 3.79
N GLU A 852 34.02 0.11 3.51
CA GLU A 852 34.58 1.39 3.03
C GLU A 852 35.68 1.12 1.98
N HIS A 853 35.58 1.75 0.81
CA HIS A 853 36.56 1.65 -0.30
C HIS A 853 37.05 0.22 -0.60
N ASP A 854 36.12 -0.73 -0.78
CA ASP A 854 36.37 -2.17 -1.04
C ASP A 854 37.03 -2.96 0.11
N ARG A 855 36.96 -2.42 1.33
CA ARG A 855 37.49 -3.05 2.55
C ARG A 855 36.35 -3.34 3.52
N TYR A 856 36.14 -4.62 3.79
CA TYR A 856 35.13 -5.06 4.74
C TYR A 856 35.74 -5.12 6.14
N VAL A 857 34.99 -4.65 7.14
CA VAL A 857 35.24 -4.93 8.56
C VAL A 857 34.17 -5.87 9.09
N LEU A 858 34.64 -6.96 9.67
CA LEU A 858 33.86 -7.96 10.37
C LEU A 858 34.23 -7.93 11.85
N TRP A 859 33.66 -6.97 12.58
CA TRP A 859 34.14 -6.65 13.91
C TRP A 859 33.68 -7.64 15.00
N GLY A 860 32.67 -8.47 14.71
CA GLY A 860 32.23 -9.59 15.58
C GLY A 860 33.08 -10.87 15.47
N PHE A 861 34.09 -10.94 14.60
CA PHE A 861 34.86 -12.16 14.32
C PHE A 861 36.12 -12.25 15.19
N THR A 862 35.95 -12.13 16.51
CA THR A 862 37.03 -12.05 17.52
C THR A 862 37.50 -13.39 18.09
N ALA A 863 36.87 -14.49 17.70
CA ALA A 863 37.16 -15.84 18.19
C ALA A 863 37.18 -16.85 17.03
N SER A 864 37.52 -18.10 17.34
CA SER A 864 37.47 -19.23 16.40
C SER A 864 36.09 -19.34 15.71
N PRO A 865 36.04 -19.69 14.41
CA PRO A 865 34.79 -20.02 13.71
C PRO A 865 34.02 -21.19 14.31
N ASP A 866 34.61 -21.95 15.24
CA ASP A 866 33.90 -23.00 15.98
C ASP A 866 32.72 -22.45 16.80
N ASN A 867 32.78 -21.18 17.21
CA ASN A 867 31.72 -20.51 17.97
C ASN A 867 30.65 -19.86 17.07
N MET A 868 30.81 -19.91 15.74
CA MET A 868 29.80 -19.41 14.81
C MET A 868 28.68 -20.44 14.63
N THR A 869 27.45 -19.93 14.49
CA THR A 869 26.36 -20.73 13.94
C THR A 869 26.67 -21.09 12.48
N GLN A 870 25.94 -22.07 11.91
CA GLN A 870 26.07 -22.36 10.48
C GLN A 870 25.77 -21.12 9.62
N LEU A 871 24.79 -20.32 10.03
CA LEU A 871 24.45 -19.06 9.39
C LEU A 871 25.60 -18.04 9.46
N GLY A 872 26.27 -17.94 10.60
CA GLY A 872 27.47 -17.11 10.74
C GLY A 872 28.61 -17.54 9.82
N LYS A 873 28.81 -18.85 9.64
CA LYS A 873 29.79 -19.42 8.70
C LYS A 873 29.43 -19.11 7.26
N ASP A 874 28.17 -19.28 6.88
CA ASP A 874 27.71 -18.99 5.52
C ASP A 874 27.84 -17.48 5.20
N LEU A 875 27.47 -16.60 6.15
CA LEU A 875 27.66 -15.16 6.01
C LEU A 875 29.13 -14.78 5.85
N PHE A 876 30.01 -15.39 6.65
CA PHE A 876 31.45 -15.17 6.54
C PHE A 876 31.98 -15.54 5.16
N ILE A 877 31.57 -16.69 4.62
CA ILE A 877 32.01 -17.13 3.30
C ILE A 877 31.44 -16.24 2.19
N ASN A 878 30.19 -15.78 2.31
CA ASN A 878 29.63 -14.78 1.41
C ASN A 878 30.49 -13.51 1.40
N VAL A 879 30.87 -12.97 2.56
CA VAL A 879 31.77 -11.81 2.65
C VAL A 879 33.09 -12.09 1.95
N VAL A 880 33.72 -13.23 2.21
CA VAL A 880 35.02 -13.60 1.63
C VAL A 880 34.97 -13.63 0.10
N ILE A 881 33.98 -14.31 -0.49
CA ILE A 881 33.88 -14.47 -1.94
C ILE A 881 33.55 -13.14 -2.61
N ARG A 882 32.63 -12.37 -2.02
CA ARG A 882 32.24 -11.04 -2.52
C ARG A 882 33.39 -10.04 -2.44
N THR A 883 34.17 -10.07 -1.38
CA THR A 883 35.35 -9.21 -1.23
C THR A 883 36.40 -9.55 -2.28
N ALA A 884 36.60 -10.83 -2.58
CA ALA A 884 37.59 -11.27 -3.54
C ALA A 884 37.14 -11.12 -5.02
N ASN A 885 35.84 -11.05 -5.29
CA ASN A 885 35.30 -11.03 -6.65
C ASN A 885 34.21 -9.98 -6.83
N ALA A 886 34.58 -8.81 -7.33
CA ALA A 886 33.65 -7.69 -7.56
C ALA A 886 32.57 -7.95 -8.63
N ALA A 887 32.71 -9.02 -9.43
CA ALA A 887 31.71 -9.41 -10.42
C ALA A 887 30.55 -10.23 -9.84
N TRP A 888 30.68 -10.69 -8.59
CA TRP A 888 29.70 -11.50 -7.88
C TRP A 888 28.91 -10.64 -6.92
#